data_AF-A0A9X7JJP0-F1
#
_entry.id   AF-A0A9X7JJP0-F1
#
_cell.length_a   1.000
_cell.length_b   1.000
_cell.length_c   1.000
_cell.angle_alpha   90.00
_cell.angle_beta   90.00
_cell.angle_gamma   90.00
#
_symmetry.space_group_name_H-M   'P 1'
#
loop_
_entity.id
_entity.type
_entity.pdbx_description
1 polymer ?
#
loop_
_entity_poly.entity_id
_entity_poly.type
_entity_poly.pdbx_seq_one_letter_code
_entity_poly.pdbx_strand_id
1 'polypeptide(L)'
;MGYVIKHPQGKVAPRRSPLLVRPRRLVSRAADAVGRRARSARVRLAARRKVAPAQRWWTRWSLRRVLPYLAVLAVVCWVGFGVWALIEGEKSPLEQWCSKRGNGCAVVYGFMGPFLSLGLATVFFFGATYGSVRRSVIRAARKDPRGMVPTAGPAIRHVVGREEMCLVIARALRDKRTRRPYLLVGGVGAGKTSVIVQLTRMLAEKGAVPVPIRLRDVDMNAPRLDFHEVAMKRFAEMTERKVLSDRHSERVWRQLCMDDRAVVLADGLEEAFADDDSQKDRDVLIRRAIERAEEQKLPLVIASRPHAPLEHTRAAVVDLEPLSEEAAWEYLLRDHPDRECDRMDRVVETAGGAESPLYLQIARELREQPARDKRTGPERWAGLHARNGDRTQAQRRLLDEWREALVTGRIHGEVALAPDEREKVVEFISALAGIGLLRDRLEVRIDDLEGEPDILARLMQRLEGCCDKIDLQRQRELRALCATQGEQLGLVEARGEKIRFQHSILQAYLGSGYLDVKKGELLSGALGKEEGPARELLIGLALNSRARDSSMRASAVEQLLAAAGRRSDAKALDMYAVALDIDRAPGPSEHQRIADRLREQWTDIVSGDRRTIEGAKERLVHRFGEALRAVGDPAYEQFFTIATLEPSYQIRLAVAQEMGAGGDKAFDALRSLFPLPRRDERDRYDPWAQYEEEVRRQADAEHWERENLVRRSGVPQDVYDRKAREIAEAGEEQRLRIWRKYVMRAWLVPMVVGSVSRKHREQAMERLSLWLHHLEPEHSRPHGADLPISLETALAQGFLSAANRRRLHPQTNEEAREFLVAQAEIMLAHARYWYSQMTLIQALCLWELPDPMGRAGRPVAKADPTKAVRRWLALAGSKQDPRALHPGDRTRRGDRVHPFVSAAASLAVLALESGRPERFVWIDEIGVMNKIGSFSEDAGDHREHRLWIPPSAGWSTLHPRAQQLLAEVFLLRNLTERDAQQPAELESCLERADRTDLPPCLVKHRGALRPGRTVGMAGDATPGSGCRAESACRDCPFELCPYPAMGVQPRAEVREVFCRQQQALLRRYRWRSYLNPLSWTRKRAPWQDMTDRELRKFWGDMADRSRTPSG
;
A
#
# COMPACT_ATOMS: atom_id res chain seq x y z
N MET A 1 9.03 -25.19 -13.95
CA MET A 1 8.44 -24.24 -14.92
C MET A 1 9.49 -23.30 -15.49
N GLY A 2 10.07 -23.65 -16.64
CA GLY A 2 10.73 -22.66 -17.49
C GLY A 2 9.96 -22.62 -18.80
N TYR A 3 9.11 -21.61 -19.00
CA TYR A 3 8.69 -21.28 -20.37
C TYR A 3 9.98 -20.86 -21.07
N VAL A 4 10.56 -21.78 -21.84
CA VAL A 4 11.62 -21.44 -22.77
C VAL A 4 10.89 -21.07 -24.02
N ILE A 5 10.58 -19.78 -24.14
CA ILE A 5 10.21 -19.22 -25.43
C ILE A 5 11.43 -19.50 -26.32
N LYS A 6 11.27 -20.37 -27.32
CA LYS A 6 12.28 -20.48 -28.37
C LYS A 6 12.40 -19.09 -28.98
N HIS A 7 13.58 -18.49 -28.87
CA HIS A 7 13.82 -17.16 -29.41
C HIS A 7 13.61 -17.18 -30.93
N PRO A 8 13.11 -16.07 -31.50
CA PRO A 8 12.92 -15.95 -32.94
C PRO A 8 14.27 -16.07 -33.67
N GLN A 9 14.22 -16.41 -34.96
CA GLN A 9 15.41 -16.45 -35.81
C GLN A 9 16.10 -15.07 -35.79
N GLY A 10 17.43 -15.04 -35.67
CA GLY A 10 18.19 -13.80 -35.53
C GLY A 10 18.27 -13.22 -34.12
N LYS A 11 17.61 -13.82 -33.10
CA LYS A 11 17.78 -13.44 -31.69
C LYS A 11 18.41 -14.58 -30.87
N VAL A 12 19.39 -14.26 -30.05
CA VAL A 12 20.15 -15.22 -29.23
C VAL A 12 19.67 -15.20 -27.79
N ALA A 13 19.40 -16.39 -27.26
CA ALA A 13 19.06 -16.59 -25.86
C ALA A 13 20.20 -16.09 -24.94
N PRO A 14 19.88 -15.50 -23.79
CA PRO A 14 20.89 -15.19 -22.78
C PRO A 14 21.64 -16.48 -22.38
N ARG A 15 22.97 -16.38 -22.20
CA ARG A 15 23.82 -17.48 -21.72
C ARG A 15 23.22 -18.07 -20.43
N ARG A 16 23.00 -19.39 -20.41
CA ARG A 16 22.59 -20.13 -19.21
C ARG A 16 23.71 -21.05 -18.75
N SER A 17 23.87 -21.15 -17.44
CA SER A 17 24.50 -22.27 -16.71
C SER A 17 23.85 -23.62 -17.09
N PRO A 18 24.59 -24.74 -17.05
CA PRO A 18 24.37 -25.90 -17.91
C PRO A 18 23.03 -26.60 -17.65
N LEU A 19 22.30 -26.88 -18.73
CA LEU A 19 21.11 -27.71 -18.69
C LEU A 19 21.50 -29.18 -18.85
N LEU A 20 21.10 -30.00 -17.88
CA LEU A 20 20.98 -31.45 -18.02
C LEU A 20 20.03 -31.77 -19.20
N VAL A 21 20.66 -32.03 -20.34
CA VAL A 21 20.42 -33.10 -21.33
C VAL A 21 19.03 -33.81 -21.32
N ARG A 22 18.38 -33.71 -22.50
CA ARG A 22 17.50 -34.68 -23.24
C ARG A 22 16.01 -34.88 -22.85
N PRO A 23 15.17 -35.50 -23.73
CA PRO A 23 15.37 -35.86 -25.15
C PRO A 23 14.27 -35.40 -26.15
N ARG A 24 14.66 -35.51 -27.43
CA ARG A 24 13.92 -35.85 -28.67
C ARG A 24 12.56 -35.21 -28.99
N ARG A 25 12.60 -34.48 -30.11
CA ARG A 25 11.48 -34.19 -31.02
C ARG A 25 10.99 -35.51 -31.61
N LEU A 26 9.72 -35.87 -31.38
CA LEU A 26 8.84 -36.73 -32.19
C LEU A 26 7.72 -37.27 -31.29
N VAL A 27 6.83 -36.40 -30.80
CA VAL A 27 5.49 -36.81 -30.36
C VAL A 27 4.51 -35.75 -30.84
N SER A 28 3.42 -36.23 -31.42
CA SER A 28 2.50 -35.60 -32.35
C SER A 28 1.74 -34.35 -31.85
N ARG A 29 1.13 -33.63 -32.80
CA ARG A 29 0.22 -32.48 -32.59
C ARG A 29 -0.91 -32.74 -31.56
N ALA A 30 -1.24 -34.01 -31.28
CA ALA A 30 -2.21 -34.40 -30.25
C ALA A 30 -1.66 -34.29 -28.81
N ALA A 31 -0.37 -34.62 -28.59
CA ALA A 31 0.31 -34.40 -27.32
C ALA A 31 0.47 -32.90 -27.01
N ASP A 32 0.50 -32.06 -28.04
CA ASP A 32 0.48 -30.61 -27.88
C ASP A 32 -0.88 -30.07 -27.42
N ALA A 33 -2.01 -30.67 -27.85
CA ALA A 33 -3.34 -30.26 -27.41
C ALA A 33 -3.63 -30.67 -25.96
N VAL A 34 -3.33 -31.93 -25.60
CA VAL A 34 -3.42 -32.43 -24.21
C VAL A 34 -2.41 -31.71 -23.32
N GLY A 35 -1.19 -31.49 -23.83
CA GLY A 35 -0.17 -30.67 -23.18
C GLY A 35 -0.65 -29.24 -22.97
N ARG A 36 -1.30 -28.59 -23.94
CA ARG A 36 -1.87 -27.23 -23.81
C ARG A 36 -2.96 -27.18 -22.75
N ARG A 37 -3.88 -28.15 -22.69
CA ARG A 37 -4.91 -28.21 -21.64
C ARG A 37 -4.34 -28.46 -20.25
N ALA A 38 -3.42 -29.43 -20.12
CA ALA A 38 -2.72 -29.69 -18.86
C ALA A 38 -1.83 -28.50 -18.43
N ARG A 39 -1.21 -27.80 -19.38
CA ARG A 39 -0.43 -26.56 -19.16
C ARG A 39 -1.33 -25.43 -18.70
N SER A 40 -2.43 -25.16 -19.40
CA SER A 40 -3.41 -24.13 -19.02
C SER A 40 -4.01 -24.42 -17.64
N ALA A 41 -4.36 -25.67 -17.33
CA ALA A 41 -4.82 -26.06 -16.01
C ALA A 41 -3.76 -25.83 -14.92
N ARG A 42 -2.48 -26.15 -15.19
CA ARG A 42 -1.36 -25.90 -14.26
C ARG A 42 -1.01 -24.42 -14.12
N VAL A 43 -1.13 -23.63 -15.19
CA VAL A 43 -0.94 -22.17 -15.17
C VAL A 43 -2.07 -21.53 -14.38
N ARG A 44 -3.32 -21.96 -14.57
CA ARG A 44 -4.48 -21.54 -13.74
C ARG A 44 -4.30 -21.94 -12.26
N LEU A 45 -3.73 -23.11 -11.98
CA LEU A 45 -3.38 -23.53 -10.60
C LEU A 45 -2.21 -22.74 -10.00
N ALA A 46 -1.18 -22.42 -10.79
CA ALA A 46 -0.12 -21.48 -10.40
C ALA A 46 -0.63 -20.04 -10.36
N ALA A 47 -1.79 -19.79 -11.00
CA ALA A 47 -2.50 -18.53 -10.96
C ALA A 47 -3.30 -18.31 -9.67
N ARG A 48 -3.37 -19.31 -8.79
CA ARG A 48 -3.97 -19.18 -7.45
C ARG A 48 -2.94 -18.66 -6.45
N ARG A 49 -3.39 -17.77 -5.56
CA ARG A 49 -2.61 -17.13 -4.47
C ARG A 49 -1.64 -18.10 -3.83
N LYS A 50 -0.37 -17.73 -3.68
CA LYS A 50 0.51 -18.26 -2.61
C LYS A 50 1.63 -17.27 -2.27
N VAL A 51 1.32 -16.26 -1.45
CA VAL A 51 2.34 -15.76 -0.51
C VAL A 51 2.82 -16.99 0.28
N ALA A 52 4.12 -17.16 0.47
CA ALA A 52 4.69 -18.34 1.12
C ALA A 52 3.89 -18.71 2.41
N PRO A 53 3.28 -19.91 2.51
CA PRO A 53 2.40 -20.19 3.64
C PRO A 53 3.19 -20.05 4.94
N ALA A 54 2.66 -19.25 5.88
CA ALA A 54 3.31 -19.15 7.17
C ALA A 54 3.20 -20.52 7.84
N GLN A 55 4.35 -21.13 8.11
CA GLN A 55 4.43 -22.44 8.70
C GLN A 55 3.75 -22.42 10.09
N ARG A 56 3.12 -23.53 10.51
CA ARG A 56 2.54 -23.69 11.85
C ARG A 56 3.58 -23.43 12.94
N TRP A 57 3.20 -22.79 14.05
CA TRP A 57 4.05 -22.51 15.21
C TRP A 57 4.38 -23.82 15.96
N TRP A 58 5.26 -24.61 15.36
CA TRP A 58 5.74 -25.88 15.89
C TRP A 58 6.77 -25.63 16.97
N THR A 59 6.55 -26.26 18.12
CA THR A 59 7.54 -26.38 19.19
C THR A 59 8.69 -27.24 18.67
N ARG A 60 9.91 -26.70 18.67
CA ARG A 60 11.10 -27.57 18.61
C ARG A 60 11.06 -28.43 19.88
N TRP A 61 11.11 -29.74 19.70
CA TRP A 61 11.22 -30.68 20.81
C TRP A 61 12.58 -30.42 21.46
N SER A 62 12.60 -29.65 22.56
CA SER A 62 13.83 -29.47 23.32
C SER A 62 14.04 -30.71 24.18
N LEU A 63 15.30 -31.15 24.30
CA LEU A 63 15.68 -32.25 25.19
C LEU A 63 15.12 -32.04 26.60
N ARG A 64 15.06 -30.79 27.08
CA ARG A 64 14.48 -30.41 28.38
C ARG A 64 12.99 -30.74 28.55
N ARG A 65 12.20 -30.83 27.47
CA ARG A 65 10.79 -31.30 27.56
C ARG A 65 10.68 -32.79 27.45
N VAL A 66 11.52 -33.43 26.64
CA VAL A 66 11.46 -34.88 26.45
C VAL A 66 11.98 -35.62 27.67
N LEU A 67 13.00 -35.09 28.35
CA LEU A 67 13.58 -35.66 29.56
C LEU A 67 12.56 -35.98 30.67
N PRO A 68 11.66 -35.06 31.10
CA PRO A 68 10.67 -35.38 32.11
C PRO A 68 9.61 -36.37 31.60
N TYR A 69 9.19 -36.31 30.34
CA TYR A 69 8.26 -37.33 29.80
C TYR A 69 8.92 -38.72 29.71
N LEU A 70 10.20 -38.80 29.34
CA LEU A 70 10.97 -40.04 29.35
C LEU A 70 11.22 -40.54 30.77
N ALA A 71 11.49 -39.64 31.72
CA ALA A 71 11.65 -40.00 33.13
C ALA A 71 10.33 -40.56 33.71
N VAL A 72 9.19 -39.90 33.43
CA VAL A 72 7.88 -40.42 33.84
C VAL A 72 7.56 -41.75 33.14
N LEU A 73 7.87 -41.90 31.84
CA LEU A 73 7.62 -43.15 31.12
C LEU A 73 8.52 -44.28 31.61
N ALA A 74 9.79 -44.02 31.89
CA ALA A 74 10.71 -44.98 32.53
C ALA A 74 10.18 -45.42 33.90
N VAL A 75 9.55 -44.53 34.64
CA VAL A 75 8.98 -44.82 35.97
C VAL A 75 7.67 -45.56 35.87
N VAL A 76 6.81 -45.25 34.91
CA VAL A 76 5.60 -46.03 34.64
C VAL A 76 5.98 -47.44 34.20
N CYS A 77 7.00 -47.60 33.36
CA CYS A 77 7.55 -48.91 33.02
C CYS A 77 8.14 -49.60 34.26
N TRP A 78 8.82 -48.88 35.14
CA TRP A 78 9.39 -49.41 36.38
C TRP A 78 8.31 -49.89 37.37
N VAL A 79 7.26 -49.09 37.58
CA VAL A 79 6.11 -49.45 38.42
C VAL A 79 5.30 -50.60 37.78
N GLY A 80 5.07 -50.56 36.47
CA GLY A 80 4.39 -51.62 35.73
C GLY A 80 5.14 -52.96 35.81
N PHE A 81 6.47 -52.92 35.73
CA PHE A 81 7.32 -54.11 35.94
C PHE A 81 7.24 -54.63 37.37
N GLY A 82 7.18 -53.73 38.37
CA GLY A 82 6.96 -54.11 39.77
C GLY A 82 5.60 -54.76 40.02
N VAL A 83 4.53 -54.25 39.39
CA VAL A 83 3.17 -54.83 39.48
C VAL A 83 3.09 -56.18 38.74
N TRP A 84 3.73 -56.31 37.58
CA TRP A 84 3.80 -57.57 36.83
C TRP A 84 4.48 -58.68 37.65
N ALA A 85 5.62 -58.37 38.29
CA ALA A 85 6.29 -59.31 39.19
C ALA A 85 5.43 -59.71 40.41
N LEU A 86 4.60 -58.78 40.92
CA LEU A 86 3.68 -59.03 42.04
C LEU A 86 2.52 -59.97 41.66
N ILE A 87 2.12 -59.98 40.38
CA ILE A 87 1.04 -60.82 39.84
C ILE A 87 1.54 -62.22 39.46
N GLU A 88 2.76 -62.34 38.93
CA GLU A 88 3.36 -63.63 38.54
C GLU A 88 4.00 -64.40 39.72
N GLY A 89 4.10 -63.78 40.89
CA GLY A 89 4.63 -64.44 42.10
C GLY A 89 6.15 -64.68 42.06
N GLU A 90 6.85 -64.16 41.05
CA GLU A 90 8.31 -64.15 41.01
C GLU A 90 8.86 -62.94 41.77
N LYS A 91 9.84 -63.17 42.66
CA LYS A 91 10.56 -62.09 43.35
C LYS A 91 11.21 -61.20 42.30
N SER A 92 10.84 -59.92 42.28
CA SER A 92 11.44 -58.98 41.33
C SER A 92 12.98 -58.98 41.51
N PRO A 93 13.79 -58.80 40.44
CA PRO A 93 15.24 -58.69 40.53
C PRO A 93 15.72 -57.64 41.55
N LEU A 94 14.86 -56.67 41.85
CA LEU A 94 15.07 -55.58 42.79
C LEU A 94 14.84 -56.01 44.25
N GLU A 95 13.93 -56.95 44.50
CA GLU A 95 13.70 -57.54 45.82
C GLU A 95 14.87 -58.44 46.22
N GLN A 96 15.43 -59.19 45.25
CA GLN A 96 16.70 -59.91 45.42
C GLN A 96 17.91 -58.98 45.59
N TRP A 97 17.88 -57.78 44.98
CA TRP A 97 18.94 -56.77 45.12
C TRP A 97 18.85 -56.02 46.45
N CYS A 98 17.66 -55.63 46.90
CA CYS A 98 17.43 -54.98 48.20
C CYS A 98 17.57 -55.96 49.38
N SER A 99 17.35 -57.27 49.19
CA SER A 99 17.67 -58.27 50.21
C SER A 99 19.17 -58.54 50.34
N LYS A 100 19.97 -58.30 49.29
CA LYS A 100 21.43 -58.52 49.28
C LYS A 100 22.26 -57.27 49.66
N ARG A 101 21.72 -56.06 49.48
CA ARG A 101 22.33 -54.79 49.92
C ARG A 101 21.32 -54.02 50.78
N GLY A 102 21.35 -54.24 52.11
CA GLY A 102 20.52 -53.49 53.07
C GLY A 102 20.67 -51.96 52.93
N ASN A 103 19.74 -51.17 53.51
CA ASN A 103 19.59 -49.70 53.45
C ASN A 103 19.68 -49.00 52.06
N GLY A 104 20.17 -49.64 51.00
CA GLY A 104 20.30 -49.07 49.66
C GLY A 104 18.97 -48.76 49.00
N CYS A 105 17.92 -49.54 49.33
CA CYS A 105 16.55 -49.30 48.87
C CYS A 105 16.02 -47.93 49.38
N ALA A 106 16.22 -47.61 50.66
CA ALA A 106 15.76 -46.36 51.26
C ALA A 106 16.46 -45.13 50.66
N VAL A 107 17.76 -45.25 50.34
CA VAL A 107 18.53 -44.20 49.67
C VAL A 107 18.03 -43.97 48.24
N VAL A 108 17.71 -45.03 47.49
CA VAL A 108 17.18 -44.91 46.12
C VAL A 108 15.78 -44.30 46.11
N TYR A 109 14.87 -44.73 46.99
CA TYR A 109 13.54 -44.11 47.11
C TYR A 109 13.62 -42.66 47.60
N GLY A 110 14.49 -42.37 48.58
CA GLY A 110 14.74 -41.01 49.07
C GLY A 110 15.36 -40.09 48.03
N PHE A 111 16.22 -40.62 47.15
CA PHE A 111 16.81 -39.87 46.06
C PHE A 111 15.85 -39.68 44.87
N MET A 112 15.10 -40.73 44.48
CA MET A 112 14.21 -40.67 43.32
C MET A 112 12.88 -39.94 43.59
N GLY A 113 12.34 -40.01 44.81
CA GLY A 113 11.04 -39.43 45.18
C GLY A 113 10.85 -37.96 44.76
N PRO A 114 11.80 -37.04 45.05
CA PRO A 114 11.73 -35.65 44.61
C PRO A 114 11.75 -35.46 43.09
N PHE A 115 12.50 -36.28 42.34
CA PHE A 115 12.52 -36.22 40.88
C PHE A 115 11.21 -36.74 40.26
N LEU A 116 10.58 -37.73 40.90
CA LEU A 116 9.28 -38.26 40.50
C LEU A 116 8.16 -37.25 40.71
N SER A 117 8.09 -36.64 41.90
CA SER A 117 7.09 -35.63 42.21
C SER A 117 7.24 -34.40 41.32
N LEU A 118 8.49 -33.95 41.08
CA LEU A 118 8.78 -32.87 40.14
C LEU A 118 8.42 -33.25 38.69
N GLY A 119 8.74 -34.47 38.26
CA GLY A 119 8.40 -34.99 36.94
C GLY A 119 6.89 -35.05 36.71
N LEU A 120 6.14 -35.58 37.67
CA LEU A 120 4.68 -35.71 37.62
C LEU A 120 4.00 -34.34 37.67
N ALA A 121 4.45 -33.43 38.55
CA ALA A 121 3.99 -32.04 38.58
C ALA A 121 4.26 -31.32 37.24
N THR A 122 5.41 -31.56 36.62
CA THR A 122 5.76 -31.00 35.31
C THR A 122 4.87 -31.55 34.19
N VAL A 123 4.62 -32.87 34.17
CA VAL A 123 3.71 -33.51 33.20
C VAL A 123 2.29 -33.01 33.38
N PHE A 124 1.81 -32.91 34.62
CA PHE A 124 0.49 -32.35 34.94
C PHE A 124 0.37 -30.90 34.48
N PHE A 125 1.38 -30.07 34.75
CA PHE A 125 1.41 -28.69 34.28
C PHE A 125 1.37 -28.60 32.75
N PHE A 126 2.23 -29.31 32.02
CA PHE A 126 2.25 -29.22 30.56
C PHE A 126 1.01 -29.82 29.89
N GLY A 127 0.50 -30.93 30.43
CA GLY A 127 -0.64 -31.67 29.88
C GLY A 127 -1.99 -31.05 30.24
N ALA A 128 -2.25 -30.84 31.52
CA ALA A 128 -3.54 -30.38 32.02
C ALA A 128 -3.64 -28.85 31.99
N THR A 129 -2.74 -28.12 32.64
CA THR A 129 -2.92 -26.65 32.79
C THR A 129 -2.51 -25.89 31.53
N TYR A 130 -1.25 -25.99 31.10
CA TYR A 130 -0.74 -25.32 29.90
C TYR A 130 -1.51 -25.76 28.64
N GLY A 131 -1.75 -27.06 28.49
CA GLY A 131 -2.51 -27.62 27.37
C GLY A 131 -3.96 -27.13 27.32
N SER A 132 -4.67 -27.13 28.46
CA SER A 132 -6.07 -26.70 28.54
C SER A 132 -6.21 -25.19 28.29
N VAL A 133 -5.43 -24.35 28.98
CA VAL A 133 -5.47 -22.89 28.82
C VAL A 133 -5.17 -22.51 27.38
N ARG A 134 -4.08 -23.04 26.81
CA ARG A 134 -3.71 -22.79 25.41
C ARG A 134 -4.81 -23.20 24.44
N ARG A 135 -5.37 -24.41 24.57
CA ARG A 135 -6.44 -24.89 23.69
C ARG A 135 -7.70 -24.04 23.84
N SER A 136 -8.01 -23.57 25.04
CA SER A 136 -9.17 -22.72 25.31
C SER A 136 -9.03 -21.37 24.62
N VAL A 137 -7.90 -20.68 24.81
CA VAL A 137 -7.66 -19.37 24.18
C VAL A 137 -7.62 -19.48 22.65
N ILE A 138 -6.93 -20.50 22.10
CA ILE A 138 -6.91 -20.75 20.65
C ILE A 138 -8.32 -21.05 20.12
N ARG A 139 -9.14 -21.78 20.87
CA ARG A 139 -10.51 -22.10 20.46
C ARG A 139 -11.41 -20.86 20.51
N ALA A 140 -11.27 -20.02 21.53
CA ALA A 140 -11.96 -18.74 21.62
C ALA A 140 -11.60 -17.86 20.41
N ALA A 141 -10.30 -17.69 20.13
CA ALA A 141 -9.81 -16.88 19.01
C ALA A 141 -10.23 -17.39 17.62
N ARG A 142 -10.54 -18.69 17.49
CA ARG A 142 -11.06 -19.27 16.24
C ARG A 142 -12.57 -19.13 16.08
N LYS A 143 -13.31 -19.24 17.19
CA LYS A 143 -14.78 -19.22 17.18
C LYS A 143 -15.32 -17.80 17.16
N ASP A 144 -14.78 -16.95 18.03
CA ASP A 144 -15.19 -15.56 18.17
C ASP A 144 -13.95 -14.65 18.33
N PRO A 145 -13.27 -14.32 17.21
CA PRO A 145 -12.15 -13.38 17.25
C PRO A 145 -12.59 -11.95 17.57
N ARG A 146 -13.87 -11.59 17.38
CA ARG A 146 -14.40 -10.24 17.61
C ARG A 146 -14.51 -9.96 19.09
N GLY A 147 -15.18 -10.85 19.83
CA GLY A 147 -15.31 -10.73 21.29
C GLY A 147 -13.99 -10.76 22.06
N MET A 148 -12.89 -11.19 21.43
CA MET A 148 -11.56 -11.13 22.04
C MET A 148 -10.89 -9.76 21.90
N VAL A 149 -11.14 -9.04 20.81
CA VAL A 149 -10.51 -7.74 20.52
C VAL A 149 -11.34 -6.63 21.16
N PRO A 150 -10.87 -5.96 22.23
CA PRO A 150 -11.70 -5.02 23.00
C PRO A 150 -12.14 -3.78 22.20
N THR A 151 -11.37 -3.41 21.18
CA THR A 151 -11.66 -2.28 20.28
C THR A 151 -12.64 -2.62 19.17
N ALA A 152 -13.02 -3.91 19.03
CA ALA A 152 -13.95 -4.31 18.00
C ALA A 152 -15.40 -4.03 18.43
N GLY A 153 -15.99 -2.95 17.91
CA GLY A 153 -17.42 -2.67 18.09
C GLY A 153 -18.32 -3.75 17.45
N PRO A 154 -19.62 -3.81 17.82
CA PRO A 154 -20.59 -4.81 17.33
C PRO A 154 -20.75 -4.80 15.80
N ALA A 155 -20.42 -3.67 15.19
CA ALA A 155 -20.36 -3.37 13.76
C ALA A 155 -19.31 -4.15 12.94
N ILE A 156 -18.18 -4.56 13.53
CA ILE A 156 -17.01 -5.04 12.75
C ILE A 156 -17.23 -6.48 12.28
N ARG A 157 -17.72 -6.64 11.04
CA ARG A 157 -17.93 -7.95 10.38
C ARG A 157 -16.67 -8.48 9.65
N HIS A 158 -16.79 -9.61 8.92
CA HIS A 158 -15.65 -10.33 8.31
C HIS A 158 -14.86 -9.43 7.35
N VAL A 159 -13.54 -9.37 7.54
CA VAL A 159 -12.62 -8.54 6.75
C VAL A 159 -12.20 -9.26 5.48
N VAL A 160 -12.42 -8.64 4.32
CA VAL A 160 -12.11 -9.21 3.00
C VAL A 160 -10.87 -8.52 2.42
N GLY A 161 -10.07 -9.22 1.60
CA GLY A 161 -8.92 -8.64 0.90
C GLY A 161 -7.65 -8.35 1.72
N ARG A 162 -7.61 -8.65 3.02
CA ARG A 162 -6.43 -8.39 3.91
C ARG A 162 -5.63 -9.63 4.31
N GLU A 163 -5.91 -10.76 3.68
CA GLU A 163 -5.30 -12.04 4.05
C GLU A 163 -3.80 -12.09 3.77
N GLU A 164 -3.33 -11.58 2.63
CA GLU A 164 -1.90 -11.57 2.28
C GLU A 164 -1.08 -10.78 3.29
N MET A 165 -1.56 -9.60 3.67
CA MET A 165 -0.94 -8.76 4.69
C MET A 165 -0.83 -9.52 6.02
N CYS A 166 -1.94 -10.11 6.47
CA CYS A 166 -1.95 -10.93 7.68
C CYS A 166 -0.97 -12.12 7.60
N LEU A 167 -0.87 -12.79 6.45
CA LEU A 167 0.06 -13.90 6.21
C LEU A 167 1.53 -13.45 6.31
N VAL A 168 1.85 -12.27 5.76
CA VAL A 168 3.19 -11.69 5.76
C VAL A 168 3.61 -11.31 7.18
N ILE A 169 2.76 -10.57 7.91
CA ILE A 169 3.00 -10.18 9.31
C ILE A 169 3.17 -11.43 10.18
N ALA A 170 2.24 -12.39 10.11
CA ALA A 170 2.30 -13.61 10.91
C ALA A 170 3.56 -14.46 10.65
N ARG A 171 4.13 -14.38 9.44
CA ARG A 171 5.40 -15.06 9.13
C ARG A 171 6.58 -14.34 9.75
N ALA A 172 6.63 -13.01 9.65
CA ALA A 172 7.72 -12.22 10.18
C ALA A 172 7.81 -12.30 11.71
N LEU A 173 6.66 -12.28 12.40
CA LEU A 173 6.58 -12.43 13.85
C LEU A 173 7.11 -13.76 14.36
N ARG A 174 7.20 -14.80 13.53
CA ARG A 174 7.67 -16.12 13.96
C ARG A 174 9.20 -16.24 14.07
N ASP A 175 9.97 -15.54 13.25
CA ASP A 175 11.43 -15.75 13.20
C ASP A 175 12.14 -14.88 14.24
N LYS A 176 12.39 -15.45 15.44
CA LYS A 176 13.00 -14.73 16.58
C LYS A 176 14.32 -14.01 16.24
N ARG A 177 15.10 -14.50 15.26
CA ARG A 177 16.39 -13.87 14.87
C ARG A 177 16.21 -12.54 14.16
N THR A 178 15.13 -12.41 13.40
CA THR A 178 14.86 -11.23 12.57
C THR A 178 13.65 -10.43 13.06
N ARG A 179 13.03 -10.86 14.16
CA ARG A 179 11.80 -10.29 14.71
C ARG A 179 12.02 -8.87 15.23
N ARG A 180 11.02 -8.04 14.96
CA ARG A 180 10.79 -6.71 15.51
C ARG A 180 9.29 -6.44 15.66
N PRO A 181 8.88 -5.44 16.44
CA PRO A 181 7.50 -4.96 16.45
C PRO A 181 7.05 -4.54 15.04
N TYR A 182 5.80 -4.82 14.68
CA TYR A 182 5.17 -4.37 13.44
C TYR A 182 4.20 -3.24 13.75
N LEU A 183 4.29 -2.15 13.02
CA LEU A 183 3.39 -1.01 13.12
C LEU A 183 2.48 -0.99 11.89
N LEU A 184 1.19 -1.23 12.10
CA LEU A 184 0.16 -1.12 11.08
C LEU A 184 -0.37 0.32 11.06
N VAL A 185 0.05 1.07 10.05
CA VAL A 185 -0.28 2.49 9.89
C VAL A 185 -1.43 2.63 8.90
N GLY A 186 -2.49 3.31 9.27
CA GLY A 186 -3.61 3.56 8.36
C GLY A 186 -4.43 4.75 8.81
N GLY A 187 -5.11 5.40 7.86
CA GLY A 187 -6.06 6.47 8.15
C GLY A 187 -7.21 6.00 9.03
N VAL A 188 -8.04 6.95 9.48
CA VAL A 188 -9.29 6.60 10.16
C VAL A 188 -10.22 5.89 9.19
N GLY A 189 -10.92 4.86 9.68
CA GLY A 189 -11.79 4.03 8.86
C GLY A 189 -11.08 2.99 7.99
N ALA A 190 -9.74 3.02 7.83
CA ALA A 190 -8.99 2.14 6.93
C ALA A 190 -9.08 0.61 7.25
N GLY A 191 -9.64 0.27 8.42
CA GLY A 191 -9.83 -1.12 8.86
C GLY A 191 -8.66 -1.67 9.70
N LYS A 192 -7.98 -0.84 10.49
CA LYS A 192 -6.87 -1.29 11.36
C LYS A 192 -7.30 -2.37 12.37
N THR A 193 -8.36 -2.09 13.13
CA THR A 193 -8.98 -3.03 14.08
C THR A 193 -9.48 -4.29 13.37
N SER A 194 -10.03 -4.13 12.16
CA SER A 194 -10.41 -5.23 11.27
C SER A 194 -9.22 -6.19 10.99
N VAL A 195 -8.07 -5.66 10.61
CA VAL A 195 -6.85 -6.48 10.40
C VAL A 195 -6.41 -7.18 11.68
N ILE A 196 -6.51 -6.53 12.85
CA ILE A 196 -6.21 -7.16 14.16
C ILE A 196 -7.14 -8.33 14.45
N VAL A 197 -8.45 -8.20 14.20
CA VAL A 197 -9.44 -9.29 14.33
C VAL A 197 -9.07 -10.47 13.42
N GLN A 198 -8.70 -10.19 12.17
CA GLN A 198 -8.31 -11.23 11.22
C GLN A 198 -6.98 -11.90 11.60
N LEU A 199 -6.00 -11.14 12.07
CA LEU A 199 -4.74 -11.64 12.61
C LEU A 199 -4.97 -12.56 13.81
N THR A 200 -5.87 -12.19 14.74
CA THR A 200 -6.26 -13.02 15.89
C THR A 200 -6.69 -14.41 15.46
N ARG A 201 -7.63 -14.49 14.51
CA ARG A 201 -8.09 -15.78 13.94
C ARG A 201 -6.94 -16.53 13.27
N MET A 202 -6.19 -15.88 12.38
CA MET A 202 -5.15 -16.51 11.58
C MET A 202 -3.97 -17.03 12.42
N LEU A 203 -3.58 -16.30 13.47
CA LEU A 203 -2.54 -16.71 14.41
C LEU A 203 -2.99 -17.95 15.20
N ALA A 204 -4.25 -17.97 15.64
CA ALA A 204 -4.84 -19.11 16.33
C ALA A 204 -4.93 -20.36 15.43
N GLU A 205 -5.31 -20.21 14.15
CA GLU A 205 -5.29 -21.30 13.16
C GLU A 205 -3.87 -21.91 12.99
N LYS A 206 -2.84 -21.05 13.03
CA LYS A 206 -1.43 -21.47 12.94
C LYS A 206 -0.84 -21.98 14.26
N GLY A 207 -1.58 -21.89 15.36
CA GLY A 207 -1.25 -22.45 16.67
C GLY A 207 -0.49 -21.51 17.62
N ALA A 208 -0.41 -20.22 17.28
CA ALA A 208 0.02 -19.14 18.18
C ALA A 208 -1.14 -18.71 19.10
N VAL A 209 -0.82 -18.03 20.20
CA VAL A 209 -1.78 -17.50 21.17
C VAL A 209 -1.83 -15.97 21.02
N PRO A 210 -2.84 -15.42 20.32
CA PRO A 210 -3.00 -13.98 20.20
C PRO A 210 -3.52 -13.38 21.52
N VAL A 211 -2.93 -12.27 21.94
CA VAL A 211 -3.36 -11.46 23.08
C VAL A 211 -3.61 -10.04 22.61
N PRO A 212 -4.87 -9.70 22.27
CA PRO A 212 -5.24 -8.35 21.87
C PRO A 212 -5.32 -7.44 23.10
N ILE A 213 -4.59 -6.32 23.06
CA ILE A 213 -4.58 -5.28 24.10
C ILE A 213 -5.12 -3.97 23.51
N ARG A 214 -5.91 -3.25 24.31
CA ARG A 214 -6.38 -1.91 24.00
C ARG A 214 -5.51 -0.91 24.76
N LEU A 215 -4.76 -0.08 24.04
CA LEU A 215 -3.76 0.80 24.67
C LEU A 215 -4.39 1.98 25.43
N ARG A 216 -5.65 2.32 25.12
CA ARG A 216 -6.41 3.41 25.75
C ARG A 216 -6.81 3.15 27.21
N ASP A 217 -6.98 1.90 27.60
CA ASP A 217 -7.42 1.54 28.97
C ASP A 217 -6.23 1.27 29.91
N VAL A 218 -5.01 1.59 29.48
CA VAL A 218 -3.79 1.42 30.28
C VAL A 218 -3.64 2.62 31.20
N ASP A 219 -3.45 2.38 32.51
CA ASP A 219 -3.30 3.42 33.52
C ASP A 219 -2.13 4.37 33.18
N MET A 220 -2.49 5.61 32.83
CA MET A 220 -1.62 6.64 32.28
C MET A 220 -0.73 7.30 33.34
N ASN A 221 -0.97 7.04 34.62
CA ASN A 221 -0.12 7.50 35.71
C ASN A 221 1.11 6.60 35.94
N ALA A 222 1.24 5.49 35.20
CA ALA A 222 2.39 4.63 35.28
C ALA A 222 3.60 5.27 34.54
N PRO A 223 4.76 5.45 35.19
CA PRO A 223 5.92 6.14 34.61
C PRO A 223 6.56 5.43 33.40
N ARG A 224 6.10 4.23 33.01
CA ARG A 224 6.66 3.41 31.91
C ARG A 224 5.59 2.53 31.27
N LEU A 225 5.36 2.68 29.96
CA LEU A 225 4.54 1.77 29.15
C LEU A 225 5.34 0.50 28.77
N ASP A 226 4.92 -0.68 29.25
CA ASP A 226 5.51 -1.98 28.86
C ASP A 226 4.44 -2.92 28.27
N PHE A 227 4.54 -3.17 26.95
CA PHE A 227 3.62 -4.05 26.22
C PHE A 227 3.60 -5.48 26.75
N HIS A 228 4.70 -5.99 27.31
CA HIS A 228 4.74 -7.33 27.88
C HIS A 228 3.91 -7.43 29.16
N GLU A 229 3.98 -6.42 30.02
CA GLU A 229 3.23 -6.39 31.29
C GLU A 229 1.74 -6.18 31.05
N VAL A 230 1.38 -5.24 30.15
CA VAL A 230 -0.02 -5.02 29.75
C VAL A 230 -0.62 -6.29 29.14
N ALA A 231 0.12 -6.99 28.27
CA ALA A 231 -0.34 -8.25 27.70
C ALA A 231 -0.49 -9.36 28.74
N MET A 232 0.36 -9.41 29.76
CA MET A 232 0.25 -10.38 30.85
C MET A 232 -1.03 -10.16 31.66
N LYS A 233 -1.33 -8.90 32.04
CA LYS A 233 -2.56 -8.54 32.75
C LYS A 233 -3.79 -8.94 31.93
N ARG A 234 -3.81 -8.57 30.64
CA ARG A 234 -4.88 -8.96 29.73
C ARG A 234 -5.04 -10.47 29.57
N PHE A 235 -3.93 -11.21 29.53
CA PHE A 235 -3.97 -12.68 29.48
C PHE A 235 -4.54 -13.29 30.77
N ALA A 236 -4.24 -12.71 31.93
CA ALA A 236 -4.82 -13.13 33.20
C ALA A 236 -6.35 -12.98 33.17
N GLU A 237 -6.87 -11.78 32.84
CA GLU A 237 -8.31 -11.49 32.70
C GLU A 237 -9.02 -12.49 31.77
N MET A 238 -8.41 -12.78 30.62
CA MET A 238 -8.96 -13.73 29.65
C MET A 238 -9.02 -15.18 30.16
N THR A 239 -8.27 -15.51 31.21
CA THR A 239 -8.11 -16.88 31.73
C THR A 239 -8.67 -17.07 33.14
N GLU A 240 -9.07 -16.01 33.84
CA GLU A 240 -9.60 -16.00 35.22
C GLU A 240 -10.66 -17.08 35.45
N ARG A 241 -11.61 -17.27 34.52
CA ARG A 241 -12.69 -18.28 34.67
C ARG A 241 -12.22 -19.75 34.69
N LYS A 242 -10.95 -20.05 34.40
CA LYS A 242 -10.44 -21.43 34.25
C LYS A 242 -9.17 -21.73 35.03
N VAL A 243 -8.59 -20.74 35.69
CA VAL A 243 -7.33 -20.90 36.42
C VAL A 243 -7.63 -20.72 37.91
N LEU A 244 -7.13 -21.64 38.74
CA LEU A 244 -7.40 -21.66 40.20
C LEU A 244 -6.73 -20.50 40.97
N SER A 245 -5.80 -19.75 40.36
CA SER A 245 -5.04 -18.65 41.00
C SER A 245 -4.27 -17.81 39.97
N ASP A 246 -4.11 -16.51 40.19
CA ASP A 246 -3.31 -15.59 39.35
C ASP A 246 -1.85 -16.05 39.17
N ARG A 247 -1.25 -16.66 40.20
CA ARG A 247 0.12 -17.21 40.09
C ARG A 247 0.23 -18.33 39.06
N HIS A 248 -0.86 -19.02 38.73
CA HIS A 248 -0.88 -20.05 37.70
C HIS A 248 -0.98 -19.45 36.29
N SER A 249 -1.74 -18.36 36.09
CA SER A 249 -1.86 -17.70 34.78
C SER A 249 -0.51 -17.07 34.39
N GLU A 250 0.20 -16.46 35.35
CA GLU A 250 1.57 -15.95 35.14
C GLU A 250 2.56 -17.05 34.72
N ARG A 251 2.53 -18.22 35.36
CA ARG A 251 3.40 -19.36 34.98
C ARG A 251 3.12 -19.83 33.56
N VAL A 252 1.84 -19.90 33.17
CA VAL A 252 1.44 -20.26 31.80
C VAL A 252 1.90 -19.19 30.81
N TRP A 253 1.75 -17.91 31.14
CA TRP A 253 2.23 -16.78 30.32
C TRP A 253 3.75 -16.86 30.09
N ARG A 254 4.55 -16.99 31.15
CA ARG A 254 6.01 -17.13 31.05
C ARG A 254 6.39 -18.31 30.15
N GLN A 255 5.69 -19.44 30.30
CA GLN A 255 5.92 -20.61 29.44
C GLN A 255 5.52 -20.34 27.97
N LEU A 256 4.45 -19.61 27.70
CA LEU A 256 4.05 -19.22 26.34
C LEU A 256 5.07 -18.27 25.68
N CYS A 257 5.64 -17.34 26.44
CA CYS A 257 6.71 -16.46 25.98
C CYS A 257 8.00 -17.24 25.71
N MET A 258 8.40 -18.17 26.59
CA MET A 258 9.55 -19.06 26.38
C MET A 258 9.37 -19.98 25.17
N ASP A 259 8.15 -20.47 24.95
CA ASP A 259 7.77 -21.28 23.80
C ASP A 259 7.73 -20.49 22.50
N ASP A 260 7.87 -19.17 22.60
CA ASP A 260 7.73 -18.24 21.51
C ASP A 260 6.39 -18.48 20.81
N ARG A 261 5.29 -18.35 21.58
CA ARG A 261 3.89 -18.62 21.15
C ARG A 261 2.91 -17.50 21.44
N ALA A 262 3.18 -16.68 22.44
CA ALA A 262 2.39 -15.49 22.72
C ALA A 262 2.64 -14.44 21.63
N VAL A 263 1.59 -13.86 21.07
CA VAL A 263 1.66 -12.75 20.12
C VAL A 263 0.78 -11.63 20.63
N VAL A 264 1.37 -10.46 20.85
CA VAL A 264 0.67 -9.28 21.37
C VAL A 264 0.15 -8.46 20.18
N LEU A 265 -1.14 -8.10 20.23
CA LEU A 265 -1.80 -7.28 19.22
C LEU A 265 -2.33 -6.02 19.91
N ALA A 266 -1.63 -4.90 19.77
CA ALA A 266 -1.98 -3.64 20.39
C ALA A 266 -2.78 -2.77 19.42
N ASP A 267 -3.96 -2.31 19.84
CA ASP A 267 -4.80 -1.40 19.07
C ASP A 267 -4.96 -0.04 19.77
N GLY A 268 -5.03 1.03 18.97
CA GLY A 268 -5.26 2.40 19.43
C GLY A 268 -4.05 3.08 20.10
N LEU A 269 -2.86 3.01 19.50
CA LEU A 269 -1.65 3.66 20.06
C LEU A 269 -1.81 5.18 20.22
N GLU A 270 -2.48 5.83 19.27
CA GLU A 270 -2.73 7.27 19.30
C GLU A 270 -3.69 7.69 20.43
N GLU A 271 -4.54 6.77 20.88
CA GLU A 271 -5.59 7.04 21.87
C GLU A 271 -5.10 6.90 23.30
N ALA A 272 -3.94 6.25 23.51
CA ALA A 272 -3.37 6.09 24.83
C ALA A 272 -2.90 7.43 25.42
N PHE A 273 -2.53 8.42 24.61
CA PHE A 273 -1.84 9.63 25.09
C PHE A 273 -2.57 10.93 24.70
N ALA A 274 -3.90 10.92 24.74
CA ALA A 274 -4.73 12.07 24.35
C ALA A 274 -4.96 13.08 25.50
N ASP A 275 -4.70 12.69 26.75
CA ASP A 275 -5.02 13.48 27.95
C ASP A 275 -3.85 14.33 28.49
N ASP A 276 -2.64 14.24 27.91
CA ASP A 276 -1.44 14.91 28.42
C ASP A 276 -0.99 16.05 27.50
N ASP A 277 -0.92 17.28 28.03
CA ASP A 277 -0.67 18.54 27.28
C ASP A 277 0.75 18.61 26.66
N SER A 278 1.64 17.65 26.91
CA SER A 278 2.99 17.60 26.34
C SER A 278 3.16 16.53 25.25
N GLN A 279 2.80 16.87 24.00
CA GLN A 279 3.00 15.99 22.82
C GLN A 279 4.43 15.42 22.70
N LYS A 280 5.45 16.18 23.14
CA LYS A 280 6.86 15.75 23.10
C LYS A 280 7.18 14.61 24.06
N ASP A 281 6.61 14.60 25.27
CA ASP A 281 6.88 13.54 26.26
C ASP A 281 6.21 12.23 25.87
N ARG A 282 4.99 12.31 25.31
CA ARG A 282 4.30 11.18 24.67
C ARG A 282 5.18 10.48 23.64
N ASP A 283 5.76 11.26 22.74
CA ASP A 283 6.50 10.72 21.59
C ASP A 283 7.77 9.96 22.04
N VAL A 284 8.40 10.44 23.12
CA VAL A 284 9.53 9.77 23.77
C VAL A 284 9.11 8.46 24.45
N LEU A 285 7.96 8.44 25.13
CA LEU A 285 7.44 7.23 25.80
C LEU A 285 7.10 6.13 24.80
N ILE A 286 6.42 6.46 23.69
CA ILE A 286 6.08 5.52 22.62
C ILE A 286 7.34 4.90 22.03
N ARG A 287 8.34 5.74 21.70
CA ARG A 287 9.59 5.27 21.09
C ARG A 287 10.34 4.31 22.02
N ARG A 288 10.46 4.65 23.31
CA ARG A 288 11.09 3.79 24.32
C ARG A 288 10.34 2.46 24.51
N ALA A 289 9.01 2.47 24.51
CA ALA A 289 8.22 1.26 24.64
C ALA A 289 8.43 0.31 23.45
N ILE A 290 8.52 0.84 22.23
CA ILE A 290 8.78 0.08 21.01
C ILE A 290 10.22 -0.47 21.00
N GLU A 291 11.21 0.34 21.39
CA GLU A 291 12.62 -0.08 21.50
C GLU A 291 12.77 -1.23 22.49
N ARG A 292 12.13 -1.13 23.67
CA ARG A 292 12.11 -2.19 24.69
C ARG A 292 11.47 -3.48 24.17
N ALA A 293 10.34 -3.39 23.46
CA ALA A 293 9.71 -4.56 22.85
C ALA A 293 10.61 -5.25 21.80
N GLU A 294 11.42 -4.47 21.09
CA GLU A 294 12.39 -5.00 20.13
C GLU A 294 13.58 -5.70 20.81
N GLU A 295 14.12 -5.11 21.89
CA GLU A 295 15.18 -5.70 22.72
C GLU A 295 14.74 -7.05 23.31
N GLN A 296 13.50 -7.11 23.82
CA GLN A 296 12.88 -8.34 24.32
C GLN A 296 12.55 -9.36 23.22
N LYS A 297 12.63 -8.97 21.94
CA LYS A 297 12.16 -9.75 20.78
C LYS A 297 10.72 -10.23 20.97
N LEU A 298 9.86 -9.34 21.49
CA LEU A 298 8.44 -9.58 21.68
C LEU A 298 7.72 -9.67 20.32
N PRO A 299 6.90 -10.69 20.04
CA PRO A 299 6.07 -10.72 18.83
C PRO A 299 4.91 -9.73 19.01
N LEU A 300 5.09 -8.51 18.51
CA LEU A 300 4.17 -7.39 18.71
C LEU A 300 3.68 -6.83 17.38
N VAL A 301 2.38 -6.59 17.27
CA VAL A 301 1.76 -5.77 16.22
C VAL A 301 1.06 -4.59 16.90
N ILE A 302 1.28 -3.38 16.41
CA ILE A 302 0.69 -2.15 16.94
C ILE A 302 -0.10 -1.49 15.80
N ALA A 303 -1.38 -1.22 15.98
CA ALA A 303 -2.15 -0.39 15.07
C ALA A 303 -2.07 1.08 15.50
N SER A 304 -1.77 1.96 14.54
CA SER A 304 -1.68 3.40 14.78
C SER A 304 -2.06 4.22 13.54
N ARG A 305 -2.30 5.52 13.75
CA ARG A 305 -2.40 6.52 12.67
C ARG A 305 -0.99 6.91 12.19
N PRO A 306 -0.85 7.49 10.99
CA PRO A 306 0.42 8.11 10.60
C PRO A 306 0.77 9.20 11.61
N HIS A 307 1.91 9.09 12.27
CA HIS A 307 2.41 10.05 13.25
C HIS A 307 3.93 10.17 13.11
N ALA A 308 4.45 11.39 13.15
CA ALA A 308 5.86 11.71 12.85
C ALA A 308 6.91 10.93 13.68
N PRO A 309 6.72 10.65 14.99
CA PRO A 309 7.67 9.88 15.80
C PRO A 309 7.83 8.42 15.38
N LEU A 310 6.89 7.87 14.60
CA LEU A 310 6.88 6.47 14.20
C LEU A 310 7.93 6.17 13.11
N GLU A 311 8.40 7.18 12.39
CA GLU A 311 9.44 7.12 11.34
C GLU A 311 10.79 6.62 11.87
N HIS A 312 11.19 7.07 13.05
CA HIS A 312 12.47 6.73 13.67
C HIS A 312 12.38 5.59 14.68
N THR A 313 11.24 4.89 14.69
CA THR A 313 11.09 3.69 15.51
C THR A 313 11.81 2.51 14.88
N ARG A 314 12.27 1.58 15.71
CA ARG A 314 12.86 0.32 15.22
C ARG A 314 11.81 -0.69 14.74
N ALA A 315 10.55 -0.30 14.62
CA ALA A 315 9.44 -1.15 14.18
C ALA A 315 9.38 -1.29 12.65
N ALA A 316 8.79 -2.40 12.18
CA ALA A 316 8.41 -2.56 10.78
C ALA A 316 7.11 -1.85 10.49
N VAL A 317 7.17 -0.76 9.73
CA VAL A 317 5.96 -0.07 9.29
C VAL A 317 5.33 -0.78 8.09
N VAL A 318 4.02 -1.03 8.18
CA VAL A 318 3.17 -1.57 7.12
C VAL A 318 2.02 -0.60 6.93
N ASP A 319 1.92 -0.02 5.73
CA ASP A 319 0.80 0.84 5.38
C ASP A 319 -0.44 0.02 5.06
N LEU A 320 -1.56 0.41 5.67
CA LEU A 320 -2.88 -0.09 5.38
C LEU A 320 -3.51 0.79 4.31
N GLU A 321 -3.30 0.40 3.06
CA GLU A 321 -3.93 1.02 1.90
C GLU A 321 -5.45 0.82 1.89
N PRO A 322 -6.24 1.56 1.11
CA PRO A 322 -7.62 1.21 0.78
C PRO A 322 -7.81 -0.27 0.40
N LEU A 323 -9.03 -0.80 0.58
CA LEU A 323 -9.36 -2.10 0.01
C LEU A 323 -9.36 -1.99 -1.53
N SER A 324 -9.04 -3.08 -2.23
CA SER A 324 -9.38 -3.17 -3.65
C SER A 324 -10.89 -3.10 -3.83
N GLU A 325 -11.35 -2.50 -4.92
CA GLU A 325 -12.77 -2.55 -5.31
C GLU A 325 -13.29 -4.00 -5.40
N GLU A 326 -12.48 -4.96 -5.85
CA GLU A 326 -12.81 -6.40 -5.85
C GLU A 326 -13.12 -6.94 -4.44
N ALA A 327 -12.26 -6.63 -3.47
CA ALA A 327 -12.45 -7.03 -2.08
C ALA A 327 -13.65 -6.32 -1.45
N ALA A 328 -13.91 -5.06 -1.81
CA ALA A 328 -15.09 -4.33 -1.40
C ALA A 328 -16.37 -4.97 -1.96
N TRP A 329 -16.33 -5.43 -3.20
CA TRP A 329 -17.42 -6.13 -3.86
C TRP A 329 -17.68 -7.51 -3.26
N GLU A 330 -16.64 -8.32 -3.07
CA GLU A 330 -16.73 -9.62 -2.40
C GLU A 330 -17.35 -9.50 -1.01
N TYR A 331 -17.02 -8.42 -0.27
CA TYR A 331 -17.62 -8.13 1.03
C TYR A 331 -19.14 -7.91 0.95
N LEU A 332 -19.64 -7.27 -0.11
CA LEU A 332 -21.06 -7.04 -0.32
C LEU A 332 -21.80 -8.28 -0.84
N LEU A 333 -21.17 -9.08 -1.71
CA LEU A 333 -21.83 -10.21 -2.39
C LEU A 333 -21.94 -11.50 -1.57
N ARG A 334 -21.04 -11.71 -0.59
CA ARG A 334 -20.79 -13.03 0.01
C ARG A 334 -22.02 -13.81 0.49
N ASP A 335 -23.09 -13.13 0.89
CA ASP A 335 -24.28 -13.76 1.48
C ASP A 335 -25.52 -13.76 0.56
N HIS A 336 -25.52 -12.98 -0.54
CA HIS A 336 -26.67 -12.85 -1.46
C HIS A 336 -26.21 -12.55 -2.91
N PRO A 337 -26.16 -13.55 -3.81
CA PRO A 337 -25.70 -13.40 -5.21
C PRO A 337 -26.77 -12.90 -6.22
N ASP A 338 -27.96 -12.47 -5.79
CA ASP A 338 -29.10 -12.18 -6.68
C ASP A 338 -28.96 -10.88 -7.52
N ARG A 339 -29.69 -10.86 -8.66
CA ARG A 339 -29.66 -9.93 -9.83
C ARG A 339 -29.80 -8.41 -9.58
N GLU A 340 -29.82 -7.92 -8.35
CA GLU A 340 -29.73 -6.48 -8.03
C GLU A 340 -28.29 -5.96 -7.95
N CYS A 341 -27.28 -6.79 -8.29
CA CYS A 341 -25.85 -6.48 -8.32
C CYS A 341 -25.51 -5.11 -8.94
N ASP A 342 -25.92 -4.87 -10.20
CA ASP A 342 -25.47 -3.74 -11.01
C ASP A 342 -25.74 -2.33 -10.41
N ARG A 343 -26.65 -2.21 -9.44
CA ARG A 343 -27.01 -0.93 -8.80
C ARG A 343 -26.12 -0.59 -7.60
N MET A 344 -25.78 -1.58 -6.77
CA MET A 344 -24.90 -1.38 -5.62
C MET A 344 -23.43 -1.31 -6.02
N ASP A 345 -23.05 -1.99 -7.11
CA ASP A 345 -21.76 -1.84 -7.80
C ASP A 345 -21.40 -0.36 -7.98
N ARG A 346 -22.35 0.41 -8.53
CA ARG A 346 -22.15 1.83 -8.81
C ARG A 346 -22.17 2.70 -7.57
N VAL A 347 -22.90 2.33 -6.51
CA VAL A 347 -22.90 3.08 -5.24
C VAL A 347 -21.55 2.93 -4.53
N VAL A 348 -20.97 1.72 -4.55
CA VAL A 348 -19.62 1.49 -3.99
C VAL A 348 -18.54 2.18 -4.81
N GLU A 349 -18.62 2.11 -6.15
CA GLU A 349 -17.70 2.81 -7.05
C GLU A 349 -17.80 4.34 -6.86
N THR A 350 -19.03 4.89 -6.78
CA THR A 350 -19.26 6.34 -6.72
C THR A 350 -19.01 6.92 -5.33
N ALA A 351 -19.36 6.23 -4.24
CA ALA A 351 -19.15 6.71 -2.88
C ALA A 351 -17.74 6.44 -2.34
N GLY A 352 -16.88 5.75 -3.10
CA GLY A 352 -15.53 5.38 -2.65
C GLY A 352 -15.55 4.35 -1.53
N GLY A 353 -16.45 3.37 -1.59
CA GLY A 353 -16.57 2.34 -0.54
C GLY A 353 -15.26 1.57 -0.30
N ALA A 354 -14.44 1.41 -1.34
CA ALA A 354 -13.11 0.80 -1.24
C ALA A 354 -12.14 1.59 -0.34
N GLU A 355 -12.29 2.92 -0.23
CA GLU A 355 -11.44 3.79 0.59
C GLU A 355 -11.75 3.68 2.10
N SER A 356 -13.01 3.46 2.45
CA SER A 356 -13.47 3.37 3.84
C SER A 356 -14.42 2.19 4.05
N PRO A 357 -13.97 1.13 4.74
CA PRO A 357 -14.80 0.03 5.23
C PRO A 357 -16.13 0.43 5.87
N LEU A 358 -16.24 1.61 6.49
CA LEU A 358 -17.49 2.09 7.08
C LEU A 358 -18.59 2.27 6.02
N TYR A 359 -18.28 2.85 4.85
CA TYR A 359 -19.28 3.03 3.79
C TYR A 359 -19.77 1.67 3.25
N LEU A 360 -18.88 0.68 3.19
CA LEU A 360 -19.26 -0.69 2.80
C LEU A 360 -20.16 -1.34 3.85
N GLN A 361 -19.88 -1.12 5.13
CA GLN A 361 -20.72 -1.60 6.21
C GLN A 361 -22.11 -0.98 6.14
N ILE A 362 -22.21 0.35 6.02
CA ILE A 362 -23.48 1.07 5.90
C ILE A 362 -24.27 0.61 4.67
N ALA A 363 -23.61 0.50 3.52
CA ALA A 363 -24.25 0.01 2.30
C ALA A 363 -24.80 -1.42 2.45
N ARG A 364 -24.08 -2.27 3.21
CA ARG A 364 -24.53 -3.63 3.51
C ARG A 364 -25.69 -3.68 4.50
N GLU A 365 -25.67 -2.87 5.57
CA GLU A 365 -26.76 -2.77 6.54
C GLU A 365 -28.06 -2.34 5.86
N LEU A 366 -27.99 -1.31 4.99
CA LEU A 366 -29.13 -0.85 4.19
C LEU A 366 -29.68 -1.93 3.25
N ARG A 367 -28.82 -2.85 2.79
CA ARG A 367 -29.20 -3.98 1.92
C ARG A 367 -29.89 -5.10 2.69
N GLU A 368 -29.39 -5.45 3.89
CA GLU A 368 -29.96 -6.50 4.74
C GLU A 368 -31.40 -6.14 5.18
N GLN A 369 -31.77 -4.86 5.13
CA GLN A 369 -33.07 -4.35 5.54
C GLN A 369 -33.68 -3.40 4.47
N PRO A 370 -34.16 -3.94 3.33
CA PRO A 370 -34.67 -3.13 2.24
C PRO A 370 -35.92 -2.33 2.64
N ALA A 371 -36.12 -1.17 1.99
CA ALA A 371 -37.27 -0.30 2.24
C ALA A 371 -38.61 -1.05 2.10
N ARG A 372 -39.59 -0.74 2.96
CA ARG A 372 -40.92 -1.38 2.96
C ARG A 372 -41.69 -1.16 1.65
N ASP A 373 -41.37 -0.11 0.89
CA ASP A 373 -42.09 0.29 -0.30
C ASP A 373 -41.32 -0.09 -1.59
N LYS A 374 -41.69 -1.25 -2.18
CA LYS A 374 -41.04 -1.80 -3.38
C LYS A 374 -41.25 -0.93 -4.64
N ARG A 375 -42.22 -0.01 -4.65
CA ARG A 375 -42.56 0.84 -5.80
C ARG A 375 -41.67 2.08 -5.94
N THR A 376 -41.16 2.64 -4.85
CA THR A 376 -40.30 3.85 -4.81
C THR A 376 -38.81 3.53 -4.68
N GLY A 377 -38.46 2.30 -4.30
CA GLY A 377 -37.07 1.83 -4.21
C GLY A 377 -36.22 2.09 -5.46
N PRO A 378 -36.65 1.77 -6.70
CA PRO A 378 -35.83 1.98 -7.89
C PRO A 378 -35.44 3.45 -8.14
N GLU A 379 -36.35 4.39 -7.88
CA GLU A 379 -36.13 5.83 -8.12
C GLU A 379 -35.25 6.47 -7.02
N ARG A 380 -35.41 6.03 -5.77
CA ARG A 380 -34.62 6.54 -4.62
C ARG A 380 -33.15 6.16 -4.72
N TRP A 381 -32.86 4.93 -5.13
CA TRP A 381 -31.49 4.47 -5.41
C TRP A 381 -30.97 4.97 -6.76
N ALA A 382 -31.82 5.22 -7.76
CA ALA A 382 -31.42 5.92 -8.98
C ALA A 382 -31.00 7.38 -8.67
N GLY A 383 -31.58 7.99 -7.64
CA GLY A 383 -31.17 9.28 -7.08
C GLY A 383 -29.80 9.27 -6.40
N LEU A 384 -29.22 8.12 -6.01
CA LEU A 384 -27.83 8.04 -5.54
C LEU A 384 -26.80 8.20 -6.68
N HIS A 385 -27.26 8.17 -7.94
CA HIS A 385 -26.45 8.52 -9.09
C HIS A 385 -26.25 10.04 -9.15
N ALA A 386 -25.09 10.51 -8.72
CA ALA A 386 -24.63 11.81 -9.19
C ALA A 386 -24.37 11.68 -10.69
N ARG A 387 -25.23 12.28 -11.54
CA ARG A 387 -25.04 12.35 -13.01
C ARG A 387 -23.65 12.90 -13.41
N ASN A 388 -22.93 13.54 -12.47
CA ASN A 388 -21.62 14.16 -12.64
C ASN A 388 -20.46 13.49 -11.87
N GLY A 389 -20.66 12.33 -11.22
CA GLY A 389 -19.57 11.63 -10.52
C GLY A 389 -19.02 12.33 -9.25
N ASP A 390 -19.87 13.09 -8.56
CA ASP A 390 -19.50 13.74 -7.29
C ASP A 390 -19.51 12.74 -6.12
N ARG A 391 -18.32 12.32 -5.70
CA ARG A 391 -18.12 11.32 -4.62
C ARG A 391 -18.74 11.81 -3.31
N THR A 392 -18.53 13.06 -2.95
CA THR A 392 -18.96 13.62 -1.67
C THR A 392 -20.48 13.71 -1.58
N GLN A 393 -21.15 14.02 -2.70
CA GLN A 393 -22.61 13.94 -2.78
C GLN A 393 -23.12 12.50 -2.62
N ALA A 394 -22.47 11.51 -3.25
CA ALA A 394 -22.85 10.11 -3.10
C ALA A 394 -22.65 9.61 -1.66
N GLN A 395 -21.54 9.98 -1.01
CA GLN A 395 -21.27 9.69 0.40
C GLN A 395 -22.33 10.30 1.30
N ARG A 396 -22.67 11.59 1.10
CA ARG A 396 -23.70 12.27 1.89
C ARG A 396 -25.06 11.57 1.75
N ARG A 397 -25.50 11.29 0.52
CA ARG A 397 -26.78 10.62 0.27
C ARG A 397 -26.85 9.23 0.90
N LEU A 398 -25.75 8.46 0.85
CA LEU A 398 -25.66 7.16 1.52
C LEU A 398 -25.87 7.29 3.04
N LEU A 399 -25.26 8.32 3.65
CA LEU A 399 -25.40 8.61 5.07
C LEU A 399 -26.79 9.16 5.44
N ASP A 400 -27.41 9.95 4.56
CA ASP A 400 -28.79 10.45 4.72
C ASP A 400 -29.80 9.28 4.74
N GLU A 401 -29.66 8.32 3.83
CA GLU A 401 -30.50 7.11 3.81
C GLU A 401 -30.27 6.21 5.04
N TRP A 402 -29.02 6.13 5.51
CA TRP A 402 -28.70 5.42 6.76
C TRP A 402 -29.30 6.11 7.99
N ARG A 403 -29.20 7.43 8.10
CA ARG A 403 -29.85 8.22 9.16
C ARG A 403 -31.35 8.00 9.16
N GLU A 404 -32.00 8.05 7.99
CA GLU A 404 -33.42 7.79 7.86
C GLU A 404 -33.78 6.35 8.27
N ALA A 405 -32.98 5.36 7.89
CA ALA A 405 -33.19 3.96 8.29
C ALA A 405 -33.05 3.75 9.81
N LEU A 406 -32.15 4.47 10.47
CA LEU A 406 -32.03 4.47 11.92
C LEU A 406 -33.25 5.12 12.61
N VAL A 407 -33.65 6.31 12.16
CA VAL A 407 -34.80 7.05 12.73
C VAL A 407 -36.09 6.27 12.56
N THR A 408 -36.32 5.68 11.39
CA THR A 408 -37.53 4.88 11.10
C THR A 408 -37.56 3.51 11.80
N GLY A 409 -36.51 3.13 12.52
CA GLY A 409 -36.44 1.83 13.20
C GLY A 409 -36.21 0.64 12.27
N ARG A 410 -35.80 0.87 11.02
CA ARG A 410 -35.39 -0.21 10.11
C ARG A 410 -34.13 -0.88 10.65
N ILE A 411 -33.12 -0.06 10.91
CA ILE A 411 -31.85 -0.47 11.53
C ILE A 411 -31.97 -0.34 13.04
N HIS A 412 -31.37 -1.28 13.77
CA HIS A 412 -31.45 -1.39 15.22
C HIS A 412 -32.89 -1.45 15.76
N GLY A 413 -33.77 -2.20 15.10
CA GLY A 413 -35.18 -2.36 15.50
C GLY A 413 -35.36 -3.05 16.86
N GLU A 414 -34.32 -3.71 17.39
CA GLU A 414 -34.27 -4.26 18.75
C GLU A 414 -34.32 -3.19 19.85
N VAL A 415 -34.01 -1.93 19.53
CA VAL A 415 -34.09 -0.81 20.48
C VAL A 415 -35.53 -0.27 20.49
N ALA A 416 -36.21 -0.41 21.63
CA ALA A 416 -37.61 -0.04 21.82
C ALA A 416 -37.80 1.49 21.98
N LEU A 417 -37.51 2.26 20.93
CA LEU A 417 -37.73 3.71 20.84
C LEU A 417 -38.64 4.04 19.65
N ALA A 418 -39.58 4.96 19.87
CA ALA A 418 -40.44 5.46 18.79
C ALA A 418 -39.63 6.28 17.77
N PRO A 419 -40.06 6.37 16.49
CA PRO A 419 -39.33 7.12 15.46
C PRO A 419 -39.03 8.58 15.85
N ASP A 420 -40.00 9.27 16.45
CA ASP A 420 -39.86 10.66 16.89
C ASP A 420 -38.83 10.81 18.02
N GLU A 421 -38.76 9.82 18.93
CA GLU A 421 -37.76 9.79 20.00
C GLU A 421 -36.37 9.51 19.45
N ARG A 422 -36.26 8.59 18.47
CA ARG A 422 -35.00 8.33 17.76
C ARG A 422 -34.49 9.57 17.04
N GLU A 423 -35.38 10.33 16.39
CA GLU A 423 -35.01 11.59 15.73
C GLU A 423 -34.46 12.62 16.74
N LYS A 424 -35.11 12.78 17.89
CA LYS A 424 -34.63 13.66 18.98
C LYS A 424 -33.24 13.25 19.48
N VAL A 425 -33.02 11.96 19.70
CA VAL A 425 -31.71 11.43 20.12
C VAL A 425 -30.65 11.69 19.05
N VAL A 426 -30.96 11.42 17.78
CA VAL A 426 -30.03 11.64 16.66
C VAL A 426 -29.67 13.13 16.50
N GLU A 427 -30.64 14.05 16.58
CA GLU A 427 -30.35 15.49 16.52
C GLU A 427 -29.55 15.97 17.73
N PHE A 428 -29.85 15.50 18.94
CA PHE A 428 -29.07 15.81 20.14
C PHE A 428 -27.60 15.40 20.00
N ILE A 429 -27.36 14.15 19.58
CA ILE A 429 -26.00 13.64 19.31
C ILE A 429 -25.33 14.42 18.16
N SER A 430 -26.10 14.87 17.16
CA SER A 430 -25.59 15.68 16.05
C SER A 430 -25.10 17.07 16.48
N ALA A 431 -25.79 17.71 17.43
CA ALA A 431 -25.36 18.97 18.01
C ALA A 431 -24.02 18.81 18.77
N LEU A 432 -23.91 17.78 19.61
CA LEU A 432 -22.65 17.47 20.30
C LEU A 432 -21.53 17.10 19.32
N ALA A 433 -21.85 16.42 18.22
CA ALA A 433 -20.88 16.16 17.15
C ALA A 433 -20.34 17.47 16.57
N GLY A 434 -21.20 18.45 16.29
CA GLY A 434 -20.83 19.78 15.82
C GLY A 434 -19.86 20.51 16.76
N ILE A 435 -20.11 20.46 18.06
CA ILE A 435 -19.20 21.01 19.09
C ILE A 435 -17.84 20.29 19.02
N GLY A 436 -17.85 18.96 18.95
CA GLY A 436 -16.63 18.15 18.81
C GLY A 436 -15.81 18.51 17.57
N LEU A 437 -16.47 18.81 16.44
CA LEU A 437 -15.77 19.24 15.21
C LEU A 437 -15.09 20.60 15.36
N LEU A 438 -15.75 21.59 15.98
CA LEU A 438 -15.20 22.94 16.17
C LEU A 438 -14.08 22.95 17.23
N ARG A 439 -14.23 22.14 18.28
CA ARG A 439 -13.22 22.04 19.36
C ARG A 439 -12.08 21.09 19.04
N ASP A 440 -12.15 20.34 17.93
CA ASP A 440 -11.21 19.29 17.54
C ASP A 440 -11.09 18.18 18.61
N ARG A 441 -12.24 17.62 19.00
CA ARG A 441 -12.33 16.54 20.00
C ARG A 441 -13.27 15.43 19.54
N LEU A 442 -12.81 14.18 19.69
CA LEU A 442 -13.64 12.98 19.51
C LEU A 442 -14.52 12.69 20.73
N GLU A 443 -14.14 13.24 21.88
CA GLU A 443 -14.86 13.15 23.15
C GLU A 443 -15.42 14.51 23.54
N VAL A 444 -16.72 14.56 23.76
CA VAL A 444 -17.46 15.78 24.06
C VAL A 444 -18.19 15.59 25.37
N ARG A 445 -18.14 16.59 26.25
CA ARG A 445 -18.94 16.56 27.49
C ARG A 445 -20.37 16.96 27.15
N ILE A 446 -21.33 16.33 27.81
CA ILE A 446 -22.74 16.68 27.65
C ILE A 446 -22.99 18.16 28.02
N ASP A 447 -22.25 18.69 28.99
CA ASP A 447 -22.34 20.09 29.43
C ASP A 447 -21.71 21.10 28.45
N ASP A 448 -20.88 20.65 27.49
CA ASP A 448 -20.27 21.55 26.52
C ASP A 448 -21.32 22.28 25.67
N LEU A 449 -22.53 21.74 25.59
CA LEU A 449 -23.68 22.35 24.91
C LEU A 449 -24.13 23.68 25.54
N GLU A 450 -23.91 23.88 26.84
CA GLU A 450 -24.22 25.14 27.54
C GLU A 450 -23.22 26.24 27.20
N GLY A 451 -21.99 25.86 26.84
CA GLY A 451 -20.93 26.78 26.43
C GLY A 451 -21.03 27.27 24.98
N GLU A 452 -21.98 26.75 24.19
CA GLU A 452 -22.14 27.06 22.76
C GLU A 452 -23.61 27.45 22.45
N PRO A 453 -24.04 28.68 22.81
CA PRO A 453 -25.45 29.10 22.74
C PRO A 453 -26.03 29.06 21.32
N ASP A 454 -25.18 29.28 20.32
CA ASP A 454 -25.52 29.26 18.90
C ASP A 454 -25.93 27.86 18.41
N ILE A 455 -25.19 26.82 18.83
CA ILE A 455 -25.51 25.43 18.51
C ILE A 455 -26.76 24.98 19.27
N LEU A 456 -26.89 25.38 20.53
CA LEU A 456 -28.06 25.10 21.35
C LEU A 456 -29.34 25.73 20.75
N ALA A 457 -29.29 26.99 20.30
CA ALA A 457 -30.42 27.66 19.66
C ALA A 457 -30.86 26.94 18.37
N ARG A 458 -29.89 26.50 17.55
CA ARG A 458 -30.17 25.71 16.33
C ARG A 458 -30.74 24.33 16.64
N LEU A 459 -30.26 23.67 17.69
CA LEU A 459 -30.83 22.41 18.17
C LEU A 459 -32.29 22.61 18.60
N MET A 460 -32.58 23.65 19.39
CA MET A 460 -33.94 23.96 19.81
C MET A 460 -34.86 24.29 18.63
N GLN A 461 -34.37 24.99 17.61
CA GLN A 461 -35.12 25.27 16.39
C GLN A 461 -35.48 24.00 15.60
N ARG A 462 -34.56 23.03 15.53
CA ARG A 462 -34.79 21.76 14.82
C ARG A 462 -35.70 20.78 15.56
N LEU A 463 -35.79 20.91 16.89
CA LEU A 463 -36.60 20.07 17.75
C LEU A 463 -38.05 20.57 17.95
N GLU A 464 -38.57 21.44 17.06
CA GLU A 464 -39.88 22.14 17.12
C GLU A 464 -40.78 21.75 18.32
N GLY A 465 -40.88 22.64 19.32
CA GLY A 465 -41.94 22.62 20.34
C GLY A 465 -41.71 21.85 21.64
N CYS A 466 -40.53 21.28 21.92
CA CYS A 466 -40.35 20.40 23.09
C CYS A 466 -39.85 21.03 24.42
N CYS A 467 -39.65 22.34 24.54
CA CYS A 467 -39.15 22.91 25.80
C CYS A 467 -39.84 24.22 26.21
N ASP A 468 -41.15 24.18 26.44
CA ASP A 468 -41.75 25.14 27.36
C ASP A 468 -41.50 24.67 28.80
N LYS A 469 -40.69 25.45 29.53
CA LYS A 469 -40.47 25.41 31.00
C LYS A 469 -40.18 24.02 31.60
N ILE A 470 -39.03 23.43 31.28
CA ILE A 470 -38.49 22.25 31.98
C ILE A 470 -37.34 22.70 32.90
N ASP A 471 -37.38 22.27 34.17
CA ASP A 471 -36.37 22.51 35.21
C ASP A 471 -34.95 22.02 34.81
N LEU A 472 -33.91 22.72 35.27
CA LEU A 472 -32.51 22.53 34.86
C LEU A 472 -31.99 21.12 35.18
N GLN A 473 -32.43 20.54 36.30
CA GLN A 473 -32.03 19.21 36.74
C GLN A 473 -32.66 18.10 35.88
N ARG A 474 -33.92 18.29 35.49
CA ARG A 474 -34.65 17.38 34.61
C ARG A 474 -34.12 17.43 33.18
N GLN A 475 -33.57 18.57 32.74
CA GLN A 475 -32.84 18.67 31.47
C GLN A 475 -31.53 17.87 31.48
N ARG A 476 -30.77 17.86 32.58
CA ARG A 476 -29.53 17.06 32.69
C ARG A 476 -29.82 15.55 32.60
N GLU A 477 -30.85 15.08 33.30
CA GLU A 477 -31.29 13.68 33.23
C GLU A 477 -31.72 13.28 31.81
N LEU A 478 -32.47 14.14 31.13
CA LEU A 478 -32.86 13.92 29.73
C LEU A 478 -31.66 13.86 28.78
N ARG A 479 -30.65 14.70 28.99
CA ARG A 479 -29.40 14.68 28.19
C ARG A 479 -28.58 13.41 28.42
N ALA A 480 -28.44 12.96 29.67
CA ALA A 480 -27.77 11.70 30.00
C ALA A 480 -28.53 10.46 29.46
N LEU A 481 -29.87 10.52 29.47
CA LEU A 481 -30.71 9.52 28.83
C LEU A 481 -30.48 9.47 27.32
N CYS A 482 -30.43 10.63 26.64
CA CYS A 482 -30.13 10.70 25.21
C CYS A 482 -28.74 10.14 24.88
N ALA A 483 -27.73 10.34 25.74
CA ALA A 483 -26.41 9.75 25.56
C ALA A 483 -26.44 8.22 25.64
N THR A 484 -27.18 7.66 26.62
CA THR A 484 -27.35 6.21 26.79
C THR A 484 -28.14 5.59 25.63
N GLN A 485 -29.21 6.27 25.18
CA GLN A 485 -29.98 5.86 24.00
C GLN A 485 -29.15 5.95 22.72
N GLY A 486 -28.28 6.97 22.60
CA GLY A 486 -27.32 7.11 21.51
C GLY A 486 -26.31 5.96 21.45
N GLU A 487 -25.90 5.42 22.61
CA GLU A 487 -25.07 4.21 22.70
C GLU A 487 -25.81 2.96 22.25
N GLN A 488 -27.08 2.79 22.66
CA GLN A 488 -27.92 1.67 22.21
C GLN A 488 -28.16 1.70 20.69
N LEU A 489 -28.25 2.88 20.08
CA LEU A 489 -28.35 3.07 18.63
C LEU A 489 -27.00 2.91 17.90
N GLY A 490 -25.90 2.66 18.62
CA GLY A 490 -24.56 2.46 18.04
C GLY A 490 -23.88 3.74 17.53
N LEU A 491 -24.34 4.93 17.93
CA LEU A 491 -23.78 6.21 17.47
C LEU A 491 -22.55 6.61 18.28
N VAL A 492 -22.60 6.40 19.58
CA VAL A 492 -21.59 6.86 20.56
C VAL A 492 -21.28 5.80 21.61
N GLU A 493 -20.18 5.95 22.34
CA GLU A 493 -19.92 5.26 23.61
C GLU A 493 -20.15 6.29 24.73
N ALA A 494 -21.06 6.01 25.68
CA ALA A 494 -21.29 6.88 26.83
C ALA A 494 -20.35 6.50 27.99
N ARG A 495 -19.67 7.48 28.58
CA ARG A 495 -18.81 7.31 29.77
C ARG A 495 -19.10 8.41 30.77
N GLY A 496 -20.03 8.15 31.69
CA GLY A 496 -20.48 9.17 32.66
C GLY A 496 -21.08 10.37 31.92
N GLU A 497 -20.49 11.56 32.10
CA GLU A 497 -20.90 12.82 31.46
C GLU A 497 -20.27 13.07 30.07
N LYS A 498 -19.48 12.12 29.55
CA LYS A 498 -18.80 12.24 28.26
C LYS A 498 -19.40 11.29 27.23
N ILE A 499 -19.47 11.74 25.98
CA ILE A 499 -19.78 10.90 24.83
C ILE A 499 -18.58 10.83 23.90
N ARG A 500 -18.35 9.66 23.30
CA ARG A 500 -17.33 9.47 22.26
C ARG A 500 -17.96 8.93 20.99
N PHE A 501 -17.61 9.49 19.85
CA PHE A 501 -18.02 8.94 18.56
C PHE A 501 -17.19 7.72 18.18
N GLN A 502 -17.86 6.62 17.81
CA GLN A 502 -17.18 5.38 17.40
C GLN A 502 -16.44 5.53 16.07
N HIS A 503 -16.96 6.38 15.17
CA HIS A 503 -16.41 6.63 13.85
C HIS A 503 -16.34 8.12 13.53
N SER A 504 -15.15 8.55 13.10
CA SER A 504 -14.86 9.94 12.74
C SER A 504 -15.71 10.47 11.59
N ILE A 505 -16.05 9.60 10.62
CA ILE A 505 -16.92 9.95 9.48
C ILE A 505 -18.36 10.16 9.95
N LEU A 506 -18.84 9.38 10.93
CA LEU A 506 -20.18 9.58 11.51
C LEU A 506 -20.24 10.88 12.29
N GLN A 507 -19.23 11.19 13.11
CA GLN A 507 -19.12 12.49 13.77
C GLN A 507 -19.12 13.64 12.76
N ALA A 508 -18.29 13.54 11.71
CA ALA A 508 -18.23 14.55 10.66
C ALA A 508 -19.57 14.76 9.96
N TYR A 509 -20.29 13.68 9.65
CA TYR A 509 -21.61 13.74 9.03
C TYR A 509 -22.67 14.34 9.94
N LEU A 510 -22.84 13.81 11.16
CA LEU A 510 -23.83 14.29 12.12
C LEU A 510 -23.57 15.77 12.47
N GLY A 511 -22.30 16.12 12.72
CA GLY A 511 -21.89 17.49 13.04
C GLY A 511 -21.95 18.45 11.84
N SER A 512 -21.86 17.96 10.59
CA SER A 512 -21.89 18.83 9.39
C SER A 512 -23.11 19.73 9.32
N GLY A 513 -24.26 19.26 9.82
CA GLY A 513 -25.51 20.03 9.85
C GLY A 513 -25.50 21.24 10.78
N TYR A 514 -24.51 21.37 11.66
CA TYR A 514 -24.34 22.46 12.63
C TYR A 514 -23.15 23.38 12.30
N LEU A 515 -22.45 23.18 11.19
CA LEU A 515 -21.35 24.05 10.74
C LEU A 515 -21.83 25.38 10.12
N ASP A 516 -23.15 25.56 10.01
CA ASP A 516 -23.82 26.69 9.35
C ASP A 516 -24.39 27.73 10.33
N VAL A 517 -23.89 27.80 11.57
CA VAL A 517 -24.35 28.84 12.51
C VAL A 517 -23.63 30.19 12.24
N LYS A 518 -24.04 30.79 11.12
CA LYS A 518 -24.08 32.19 10.68
C LYS A 518 -22.87 33.15 10.69
N LYS A 519 -21.77 33.06 11.46
CA LYS A 519 -20.70 34.09 11.33
C LYS A 519 -19.29 33.62 11.74
N GLY A 520 -18.53 33.07 10.78
CA GLY A 520 -17.07 33.23 10.56
C GLY A 520 -16.02 33.00 11.67
N GLU A 521 -16.24 33.40 12.92
CA GLU A 521 -15.21 33.44 13.97
C GLU A 521 -14.90 32.06 14.57
N LEU A 522 -15.92 31.25 14.86
CA LEU A 522 -15.72 29.90 15.39
C LEU A 522 -15.00 28.99 14.38
N LEU A 523 -15.37 29.07 13.10
CA LEU A 523 -14.73 28.28 12.05
C LEU A 523 -13.31 28.77 11.75
N SER A 524 -13.10 30.09 11.62
CA SER A 524 -11.76 30.64 11.43
C SER A 524 -10.84 30.40 12.62
N GLY A 525 -11.38 30.43 13.85
CA GLY A 525 -10.69 30.03 15.07
C GLY A 525 -10.32 28.54 15.06
N ALA A 526 -11.24 27.65 14.67
CA ALA A 526 -10.98 26.22 14.54
C ALA A 526 -9.93 25.89 13.45
N LEU A 527 -9.98 26.58 12.32
CA LEU A 527 -9.00 26.43 11.23
C LEU A 527 -7.64 27.08 11.55
N GLY A 528 -7.63 28.11 12.39
CA GLY A 528 -6.47 28.93 12.73
C GLY A 528 -5.63 28.45 13.93
N LYS A 529 -6.02 27.35 14.60
CA LYS A 529 -5.23 26.75 15.70
C LYS A 529 -3.82 26.39 15.23
N GLU A 530 -2.83 26.52 16.11
CA GLU A 530 -1.43 26.14 15.83
C GLU A 530 -1.33 24.67 15.38
N GLU A 531 -2.04 23.77 16.05
CA GLU A 531 -2.11 22.33 15.72
C GLU A 531 -2.81 22.03 14.38
N GLY A 532 -3.55 23.01 13.83
CA GLY A 532 -4.35 22.87 12.61
C GLY A 532 -5.67 22.13 12.83
N PRO A 533 -6.54 22.05 11.81
CA PRO A 533 -7.85 21.43 11.95
C PRO A 533 -7.79 19.90 11.94
N ALA A 534 -8.74 19.31 12.67
CA ALA A 534 -9.13 17.92 12.57
C ALA A 534 -9.46 17.52 11.14
N ARG A 535 -9.20 16.26 10.78
CA ARG A 535 -9.69 15.71 9.51
C ARG A 535 -11.22 15.62 9.51
N GLU A 536 -11.80 15.43 10.67
CA GLU A 536 -13.23 15.34 10.94
C GLU A 536 -13.95 16.63 10.56
N LEU A 537 -13.40 17.79 10.95
CA LEU A 537 -13.91 19.10 10.56
C LEU A 537 -13.85 19.28 9.04
N LEU A 538 -12.72 18.92 8.43
CA LEU A 538 -12.51 18.98 6.98
C LEU A 538 -13.53 18.11 6.21
N ILE A 539 -13.80 16.88 6.66
CA ILE A 539 -14.85 16.02 6.09
C ILE A 539 -16.23 16.65 6.29
N GLY A 540 -16.50 17.19 7.48
CA GLY A 540 -17.77 17.84 7.80
C GLY A 540 -18.07 19.04 6.90
N LEU A 541 -17.06 19.87 6.61
CA LEU A 541 -17.17 21.00 5.68
C LEU A 541 -17.47 20.55 4.25
N ALA A 542 -16.78 19.51 3.76
CA ALA A 542 -17.03 18.94 2.44
C ALA A 542 -18.47 18.40 2.34
N LEU A 543 -18.94 17.66 3.34
CA LEU A 543 -20.32 17.17 3.40
C LEU A 543 -21.33 18.33 3.47
N ASN A 544 -21.08 19.35 4.30
CA ASN A 544 -21.95 20.51 4.46
C ASN A 544 -22.09 21.32 3.16
N SER A 545 -21.04 21.39 2.34
CA SER A 545 -21.09 22.10 1.04
C SER A 545 -22.12 21.55 0.05
N ARG A 546 -22.61 20.32 0.27
CA ARG A 546 -23.66 19.68 -0.53
C ARG A 546 -25.06 19.85 0.08
N ALA A 547 -25.18 20.57 1.19
CA ALA A 547 -26.45 21.03 1.74
C ALA A 547 -27.05 22.13 0.84
N ARG A 548 -28.35 22.40 0.99
CA ARG A 548 -29.14 23.22 0.05
C ARG A 548 -28.74 24.72 -0.04
N ASP A 549 -27.76 25.21 0.72
CA ASP A 549 -27.38 26.63 0.74
C ASP A 549 -26.09 26.92 -0.05
N SER A 550 -26.23 27.65 -1.15
CA SER A 550 -25.14 27.97 -2.09
C SER A 550 -24.20 29.07 -1.59
N SER A 551 -24.69 29.97 -0.73
CA SER A 551 -24.00 31.22 -0.35
C SER A 551 -22.77 30.99 0.54
N MET A 552 -22.76 29.89 1.28
CA MET A 552 -21.70 29.55 2.25
C MET A 552 -20.40 29.03 1.64
N ARG A 553 -20.45 28.55 0.38
CA ARG A 553 -19.34 27.83 -0.24
C ARG A 553 -18.13 28.73 -0.49
N ALA A 554 -18.35 29.91 -1.05
CA ALA A 554 -17.29 30.88 -1.33
C ALA A 554 -16.58 31.33 -0.04
N SER A 555 -17.34 31.59 1.03
CA SER A 555 -16.77 31.96 2.33
C SER A 555 -15.96 30.83 2.97
N ALA A 556 -16.43 29.58 2.88
CA ALA A 556 -15.69 28.43 3.40
C ALA A 556 -14.38 28.19 2.63
N VAL A 557 -14.39 28.32 1.30
CA VAL A 557 -13.18 28.23 0.46
C VAL A 557 -12.20 29.34 0.81
N GLU A 558 -12.67 30.58 0.96
CA GLU A 558 -11.81 31.71 1.33
C GLU A 558 -11.13 31.51 2.70
N GLN A 559 -11.88 31.05 3.70
CA GLN A 559 -11.33 30.75 5.03
C GLN A 559 -10.32 29.60 4.99
N LEU A 560 -10.57 28.55 4.20
CA LEU A 560 -9.63 27.45 4.00
C LEU A 560 -8.34 27.91 3.32
N LEU A 561 -8.44 28.73 2.26
CA LEU A 561 -7.27 29.27 1.56
C LEU A 561 -6.44 30.19 2.48
N ALA A 562 -7.09 31.06 3.26
CA ALA A 562 -6.42 31.95 4.20
C ALA A 562 -5.72 31.16 5.32
N ALA A 563 -6.34 30.09 5.84
CA ALA A 563 -5.74 29.23 6.84
C ALA A 563 -4.58 28.39 6.26
N ALA A 564 -4.75 27.84 5.06
CA ALA A 564 -3.73 27.02 4.40
C ALA A 564 -2.48 27.83 4.04
N GLY A 565 -2.64 29.07 3.55
CA GLY A 565 -1.52 29.94 3.19
C GLY A 565 -0.65 30.41 4.36
N ARG A 566 -1.08 30.21 5.61
CA ARG A 566 -0.28 30.49 6.81
C ARG A 566 0.53 29.28 7.28
N ARG A 567 0.41 28.13 6.61
CA ARG A 567 0.98 26.85 7.04
C ARG A 567 1.90 26.28 5.98
N SER A 568 2.96 25.62 6.42
CA SER A 568 3.92 24.90 5.58
C SER A 568 3.92 23.40 5.81
N ASP A 569 2.89 22.85 6.47
CA ASP A 569 2.80 21.44 6.87
C ASP A 569 1.76 20.64 6.06
N ALA A 570 1.73 19.33 6.27
CA ALA A 570 0.82 18.42 5.56
C ALA A 570 -0.68 18.79 5.71
N LYS A 571 -1.05 19.52 6.77
CA LYS A 571 -2.42 20.01 7.00
C LYS A 571 -2.83 21.06 5.96
N ALA A 572 -1.91 21.89 5.48
CA ALA A 572 -2.17 22.82 4.40
C ALA A 572 -2.66 22.08 3.14
N LEU A 573 -2.03 20.94 2.80
CA LEU A 573 -2.42 20.09 1.67
C LEU A 573 -3.81 19.48 1.85
N ASP A 574 -4.14 19.02 3.07
CA ASP A 574 -5.47 18.50 3.37
C ASP A 574 -6.54 19.60 3.27
N MET A 575 -6.24 20.85 3.66
CA MET A 575 -7.14 22.01 3.48
C MET A 575 -7.37 22.34 2.00
N TYR A 576 -6.31 22.40 1.19
CA TYR A 576 -6.44 22.60 -0.26
C TYR A 576 -7.26 21.49 -0.93
N ALA A 577 -7.10 20.24 -0.48
CA ALA A 577 -7.87 19.11 -1.01
C ALA A 577 -9.37 19.26 -0.74
N VAL A 578 -9.74 19.76 0.45
CA VAL A 578 -11.14 20.05 0.78
C VAL A 578 -11.67 21.27 0.06
N ALA A 579 -10.87 22.33 -0.12
CA ALA A 579 -11.27 23.50 -0.90
C ALA A 579 -11.62 23.10 -2.35
N LEU A 580 -10.79 22.27 -2.99
CA LEU A 580 -11.07 21.70 -4.31
C LEU A 580 -12.34 20.85 -4.32
N ASP A 581 -12.63 20.09 -3.27
CA ASP A 581 -13.83 19.27 -3.20
C ASP A 581 -15.11 20.10 -2.98
N ILE A 582 -15.05 21.17 -2.19
CA ILE A 582 -16.16 22.11 -1.99
C ILE A 582 -16.52 22.82 -3.31
N ASP A 583 -15.50 23.24 -4.07
CA ASP A 583 -15.63 23.94 -5.35
C ASP A 583 -16.32 23.11 -6.45
N ARG A 584 -16.27 21.77 -6.37
CA ARG A 584 -16.97 20.87 -7.32
C ARG A 584 -18.50 20.98 -7.29
N ALA A 585 -19.08 21.58 -6.26
CA ALA A 585 -20.53 21.73 -6.17
C ALA A 585 -21.07 22.67 -7.27
N PRO A 586 -22.31 22.46 -7.80
CA PRO A 586 -22.86 23.29 -8.89
C PRO A 586 -22.89 24.78 -8.53
N GLY A 587 -22.23 25.67 -9.29
CA GLY A 587 -22.15 27.11 -9.00
C GLY A 587 -21.00 27.81 -9.73
N PRO A 588 -20.74 29.10 -9.45
CA PRO A 588 -19.52 29.77 -9.92
C PRO A 588 -18.29 29.09 -9.31
N SER A 589 -17.31 28.81 -10.16
CA SER A 589 -16.12 28.03 -9.85
C SER A 589 -14.96 28.95 -9.44
N GLU A 590 -14.42 28.76 -8.24
CA GLU A 590 -13.18 29.39 -7.75
C GLU A 590 -11.94 28.52 -8.06
N HIS A 591 -12.11 27.44 -8.84
CA HIS A 591 -11.10 26.44 -9.14
C HIS A 591 -9.72 27.00 -9.54
N GLN A 592 -9.69 27.97 -10.46
CA GLN A 592 -8.42 28.59 -10.90
C GLN A 592 -7.70 29.28 -9.73
N ARG A 593 -8.42 30.02 -8.90
CA ARG A 593 -7.86 30.73 -7.73
C ARG A 593 -7.27 29.76 -6.71
N ILE A 594 -7.95 28.63 -6.45
CA ILE A 594 -7.45 27.58 -5.56
C ILE A 594 -6.16 26.98 -6.14
N ALA A 595 -6.16 26.67 -7.44
CA ALA A 595 -5.02 26.09 -8.13
C ALA A 595 -3.80 27.02 -8.16
N ASP A 596 -3.98 28.33 -8.37
CA ASP A 596 -2.89 29.31 -8.38
C ASP A 596 -2.26 29.46 -7.00
N ARG A 597 -3.07 29.55 -5.93
CA ARG A 597 -2.59 29.59 -4.54
C ARG A 597 -1.84 28.33 -4.16
N LEU A 598 -2.36 27.16 -4.55
CA LEU A 598 -1.69 25.89 -4.31
C LEU A 598 -0.35 25.82 -5.05
N ARG A 599 -0.29 26.26 -6.30
CA ARG A 599 0.94 26.31 -7.11
C ARG A 599 2.01 27.17 -6.44
N GLU A 600 1.64 28.35 -5.95
CA GLU A 600 2.55 29.28 -5.27
C GLU A 600 3.13 28.69 -3.98
N GLN A 601 2.31 27.98 -3.20
CA GLN A 601 2.73 27.41 -1.91
C GLN A 601 3.36 26.01 -2.02
N TRP A 602 3.32 25.36 -3.18
CA TRP A 602 3.69 23.95 -3.32
C TRP A 602 5.12 23.62 -2.86
N THR A 603 6.08 24.51 -3.16
CA THR A 603 7.49 24.35 -2.79
C THR A 603 7.77 24.72 -1.34
N ASP A 604 6.89 25.50 -0.72
CA ASP A 604 7.06 26.02 0.63
C ASP A 604 6.52 25.04 1.69
N ILE A 605 5.71 24.06 1.27
CA ILE A 605 5.18 23.00 2.13
C ILE A 605 6.23 21.90 2.33
N VAL A 606 7.16 22.19 3.24
CA VAL A 606 8.27 21.30 3.62
C VAL A 606 8.27 20.93 5.10
N SER A 607 7.41 21.55 5.90
CA SER A 607 7.38 21.38 7.35
C SER A 607 6.70 20.07 7.74
N GLY A 608 7.42 19.24 8.48
CA GLY A 608 6.93 17.97 8.99
C GLY A 608 7.60 16.77 8.34
N ASP A 609 7.09 15.60 8.68
CA ASP A 609 7.63 14.34 8.21
C ASP A 609 7.40 14.15 6.69
N ARG A 610 8.46 13.77 5.98
CA ARG A 610 8.46 13.54 4.53
C ARG A 610 7.38 12.55 4.12
N ARG A 611 7.22 11.41 4.82
CA ARG A 611 6.23 10.40 4.43
C ARG A 611 4.81 10.92 4.60
N THR A 612 4.58 11.67 5.67
CA THR A 612 3.30 12.34 5.92
C THR A 612 3.00 13.38 4.84
N ILE A 613 3.99 14.16 4.42
CA ILE A 613 3.88 15.14 3.32
C ILE A 613 3.63 14.43 1.99
N GLU A 614 4.44 13.43 1.60
CA GLU A 614 4.26 12.69 0.35
C GLU A 614 2.88 12.01 0.29
N GLY A 615 2.44 11.41 1.39
CA GLY A 615 1.09 10.83 1.48
C GLY A 615 -0.03 11.86 1.39
N ALA A 616 0.16 13.08 1.89
CA ALA A 616 -0.80 14.19 1.75
C ALA A 616 -0.80 14.76 0.32
N LYS A 617 0.37 14.90 -0.30
CA LYS A 617 0.52 15.28 -1.72
C LYS A 617 -0.17 14.28 -2.64
N GLU A 618 0.02 12.98 -2.43
CA GLU A 618 -0.64 11.92 -3.23
C GLU A 618 -2.17 12.03 -3.14
N ARG A 619 -2.73 12.19 -1.92
CA ARG A 619 -4.17 12.40 -1.73
C ARG A 619 -4.67 13.65 -2.43
N LEU A 620 -3.95 14.77 -2.30
CA LEU A 620 -4.30 16.04 -2.93
C LEU A 620 -4.28 15.93 -4.47
N VAL A 621 -3.28 15.28 -5.04
CA VAL A 621 -3.15 15.05 -6.50
C VAL A 621 -4.37 14.29 -7.04
N HIS A 622 -4.78 13.20 -6.38
CA HIS A 622 -5.98 12.47 -6.78
C HIS A 622 -7.25 13.33 -6.67
N ARG A 623 -7.40 14.10 -5.59
CA ARG A 623 -8.54 15.02 -5.41
C ARG A 623 -8.58 16.13 -6.45
N PHE A 624 -7.42 16.68 -6.80
CA PHE A 624 -7.29 17.69 -7.85
C PHE A 624 -7.65 17.10 -9.21
N GLY A 625 -7.14 15.91 -9.56
CA GLY A 625 -7.52 15.19 -10.77
C GLY A 625 -9.03 14.95 -10.89
N GLU A 626 -9.68 14.54 -9.79
CA GLU A 626 -11.14 14.39 -9.73
C GLU A 626 -11.88 15.71 -9.95
N ALA A 627 -11.40 16.80 -9.34
CA ALA A 627 -11.99 18.13 -9.49
C ALA A 627 -11.87 18.64 -10.93
N LEU A 628 -10.71 18.51 -11.56
CA LEU A 628 -10.44 18.93 -12.95
C LEU A 628 -11.39 18.28 -13.98
N ARG A 629 -11.82 17.05 -13.73
CA ARG A 629 -12.78 16.35 -14.62
C ARG A 629 -14.22 16.86 -14.43
N ALA A 630 -14.55 17.34 -13.23
CA ALA A 630 -15.89 17.77 -12.86
C ALA A 630 -16.19 19.24 -13.23
N VAL A 631 -15.20 20.14 -13.14
CA VAL A 631 -15.39 21.58 -13.37
C VAL A 631 -15.52 21.96 -14.85
N GLY A 632 -16.18 23.10 -15.11
CA GLY A 632 -16.35 23.65 -16.45
C GLY A 632 -15.06 24.21 -17.05
N ASP A 633 -14.29 24.95 -16.23
CA ASP A 633 -13.02 25.58 -16.60
C ASP A 633 -11.86 25.02 -15.74
N PRO A 634 -11.17 23.97 -16.22
CA PRO A 634 -10.22 23.22 -15.41
C PRO A 634 -8.79 23.79 -15.48
N ALA A 635 -8.15 23.89 -14.31
CA ALA A 635 -6.80 24.41 -14.10
C ALA A 635 -5.69 23.38 -14.43
N TYR A 636 -5.72 22.77 -15.61
CA TYR A 636 -4.71 21.77 -16.02
C TYR A 636 -3.30 22.36 -16.15
N GLU A 637 -3.16 23.64 -16.51
CA GLU A 637 -1.86 24.30 -16.64
C GLU A 637 -1.15 24.47 -15.28
N GLN A 638 -1.90 24.87 -14.24
CA GLN A 638 -1.41 24.93 -12.87
C GLN A 638 -1.01 23.54 -12.38
N PHE A 639 -1.82 22.53 -12.67
CA PHE A 639 -1.54 21.15 -12.28
C PHE A 639 -0.29 20.59 -12.97
N PHE A 640 -0.09 20.90 -14.26
CA PHE A 640 1.15 20.58 -14.98
C PHE A 640 2.35 21.28 -14.34
N THR A 641 2.22 22.57 -14.00
CA THR A 641 3.29 23.36 -13.38
C THR A 641 3.70 22.78 -12.03
N ILE A 642 2.75 22.38 -11.19
CA ILE A 642 3.01 21.68 -9.92
C ILE A 642 3.88 20.43 -10.16
N ALA A 643 3.60 19.64 -11.19
CA ALA A 643 4.41 18.47 -11.51
C ALA A 643 5.84 18.80 -11.98
N THR A 644 6.07 19.98 -12.55
CA THR A 644 7.44 20.43 -12.91
C THR A 644 8.24 20.89 -11.68
N LEU A 645 7.56 21.39 -10.64
CA LEU A 645 8.17 21.78 -9.38
C LEU A 645 8.43 20.59 -8.46
N GLU A 646 7.62 19.53 -8.57
CA GLU A 646 7.66 18.40 -7.65
C GLU A 646 8.89 17.49 -7.86
N PRO A 647 9.75 17.30 -6.85
CA PRO A 647 10.90 16.40 -6.96
C PRO A 647 10.51 14.91 -6.90
N SER A 648 9.44 14.54 -6.18
CA SER A 648 9.07 13.13 -6.00
C SER A 648 8.55 12.50 -7.28
N TYR A 649 9.21 11.41 -7.72
CA TYR A 649 8.78 10.63 -8.89
C TYR A 649 7.34 10.12 -8.76
N GLN A 650 6.95 9.61 -7.59
CA GLN A 650 5.63 9.02 -7.37
C GLN A 650 4.52 10.05 -7.55
N ILE A 651 4.73 11.26 -6.99
CA ILE A 651 3.76 12.34 -7.08
C ILE A 651 3.66 12.85 -8.52
N ARG A 652 4.79 13.04 -9.23
CA ARG A 652 4.76 13.44 -10.65
C ARG A 652 4.04 12.42 -11.54
N LEU A 653 4.30 11.13 -11.33
CA LEU A 653 3.63 10.07 -12.08
C LEU A 653 2.11 10.06 -11.79
N ALA A 654 1.71 10.24 -10.53
CA ALA A 654 0.30 10.35 -10.16
C ALA A 654 -0.37 11.56 -10.86
N VAL A 655 0.28 12.72 -10.90
CA VAL A 655 -0.22 13.90 -11.64
C VAL A 655 -0.37 13.56 -13.12
N ALA A 656 0.63 12.95 -13.75
CA ALA A 656 0.58 12.58 -15.16
C ALA A 656 -0.58 11.62 -15.48
N GLN A 657 -0.84 10.64 -14.61
CA GLN A 657 -1.95 9.69 -14.78
C GLN A 657 -3.31 10.37 -14.64
N GLU A 658 -3.48 11.26 -13.66
CA GLU A 658 -4.72 12.03 -13.48
C GLU A 658 -4.99 12.98 -14.66
N MET A 659 -3.96 13.66 -15.15
CA MET A 659 -4.04 14.50 -16.35
C MET A 659 -4.31 13.70 -17.62
N GLY A 660 -3.66 12.55 -17.78
CA GLY A 660 -3.87 11.65 -18.90
C GLY A 660 -5.31 11.11 -18.95
N ALA A 661 -6.00 11.06 -17.81
CA ALA A 661 -7.42 10.75 -17.68
C ALA A 661 -8.34 11.98 -17.84
N GLY A 662 -7.84 13.13 -18.29
CA GLY A 662 -8.64 14.36 -18.44
C GLY A 662 -9.38 14.53 -19.78
N GLY A 663 -9.08 13.68 -20.78
CA GLY A 663 -9.75 13.70 -22.09
C GLY A 663 -9.60 15.03 -22.86
N ASP A 664 -10.66 15.43 -23.56
CA ASP A 664 -10.66 16.64 -24.40
C ASP A 664 -10.36 17.92 -23.64
N LYS A 665 -10.89 18.06 -22.41
CA LYS A 665 -10.65 19.24 -21.56
C LYS A 665 -9.17 19.42 -21.23
N ALA A 666 -8.49 18.31 -20.91
CA ALA A 666 -7.04 18.35 -20.66
C ALA A 666 -6.25 18.65 -21.93
N PHE A 667 -6.67 18.07 -23.07
CA PHE A 667 -6.03 18.36 -24.35
C PHE A 667 -6.15 19.84 -24.72
N ASP A 668 -7.34 20.42 -24.63
CA ASP A 668 -7.58 21.82 -25.00
C ASP A 668 -6.76 22.80 -24.13
N ALA A 669 -6.65 22.53 -22.83
CA ALA A 669 -5.84 23.33 -21.91
C ALA A 669 -4.32 23.17 -22.18
N LEU A 670 -3.85 21.96 -22.46
CA LEU A 670 -2.41 21.68 -22.56
C LEU A 670 -1.86 21.77 -23.99
N ARG A 671 -2.71 21.96 -25.01
CA ARG A 671 -2.28 21.93 -26.43
C ARG A 671 -1.16 22.92 -26.74
N SER A 672 -1.10 24.05 -26.03
CA SER A 672 -0.07 25.09 -26.12
C SER A 672 1.31 24.59 -25.69
N LEU A 673 1.37 23.57 -24.81
CA LEU A 673 2.58 22.88 -24.40
C LEU A 673 3.00 21.79 -25.38
N PHE A 674 2.15 21.45 -26.35
CA PHE A 674 2.45 20.54 -27.45
C PHE A 674 2.13 21.20 -28.80
N PRO A 675 2.80 22.27 -29.23
CA PRO A 675 2.43 22.86 -30.52
C PRO A 675 2.75 21.94 -31.70
N LEU A 676 1.94 22.08 -32.74
CA LEU A 676 2.17 21.46 -34.04
C LEU A 676 2.87 22.48 -34.94
N PRO A 677 3.77 22.04 -35.82
CA PRO A 677 4.33 22.92 -36.83
C PRO A 677 3.23 23.46 -37.74
N ARG A 678 3.34 24.74 -38.15
CA ARG A 678 2.53 25.26 -39.26
C ARG A 678 2.91 24.52 -40.54
N ARG A 679 1.97 24.39 -41.50
CA ARG A 679 2.19 23.64 -42.77
C ARG A 679 3.47 24.04 -43.50
N ASP A 680 3.92 25.28 -43.30
CA ASP A 680 5.03 25.94 -44.00
C ASP A 680 6.36 25.88 -43.20
N GLU A 681 6.34 25.40 -41.95
CA GLU A 681 7.46 25.39 -40.99
C GLU A 681 7.64 24.00 -40.34
N ARG A 682 7.45 22.92 -41.10
CA ARG A 682 7.52 21.53 -40.58
C ARG A 682 8.82 21.19 -39.85
N ASP A 683 9.92 21.87 -40.19
CA ASP A 683 11.24 21.69 -39.57
C ASP A 683 11.48 22.57 -38.33
N ARG A 684 10.54 23.45 -37.95
CA ARG A 684 10.79 24.50 -36.95
C ARG A 684 10.18 24.21 -35.56
N TYR A 685 9.30 23.21 -35.45
CA TYR A 685 8.61 22.93 -34.19
C TYR A 685 8.66 21.45 -33.77
N ASP A 686 9.76 21.10 -33.13
CA ASP A 686 10.09 19.75 -32.70
C ASP A 686 10.25 19.69 -31.16
N PRO A 687 9.59 18.74 -30.44
CA PRO A 687 9.79 18.54 -29.01
C PRO A 687 11.25 18.38 -28.58
N TRP A 688 12.09 17.69 -29.36
CA TRP A 688 13.50 17.52 -29.01
C TRP A 688 14.27 18.83 -29.19
N ALA A 689 14.11 19.50 -30.33
CA ALA A 689 14.71 20.81 -30.55
C ALA A 689 14.37 21.83 -29.46
N GLN A 690 13.13 21.84 -28.95
CA GLN A 690 12.74 22.73 -27.85
C GLN A 690 13.47 22.40 -26.53
N TYR A 691 13.68 21.11 -26.24
CA TYR A 691 14.43 20.71 -25.05
C TYR A 691 15.88 21.18 -25.13
N GLU A 692 16.56 20.89 -26.25
CA GLU A 692 17.94 21.34 -26.48
C GLU A 692 18.05 22.86 -26.38
N GLU A 693 17.09 23.59 -26.96
CA GLU A 693 17.08 25.04 -26.95
C GLU A 693 16.88 25.60 -25.55
N GLU A 694 15.93 25.08 -24.76
CA GLU A 694 15.71 25.51 -23.37
C GLU A 694 16.93 25.22 -22.50
N VAL A 695 17.55 24.05 -22.64
CA VAL A 695 18.78 23.70 -21.90
C VAL A 695 19.94 24.62 -22.30
N ARG A 696 20.10 24.92 -23.60
CA ARG A 696 21.14 25.83 -24.10
C ARG A 696 20.93 27.24 -23.58
N ARG A 697 19.72 27.80 -23.70
CA ARG A 697 19.40 29.13 -23.17
C ARG A 697 19.68 29.24 -21.67
N GLN A 698 19.40 28.18 -20.90
CA GLN A 698 19.71 28.14 -19.48
C GLN A 698 21.22 28.14 -19.22
N ALA A 699 22.00 27.37 -19.98
CA ALA A 699 23.46 27.37 -19.88
C ALA A 699 24.06 28.74 -20.25
N ASP A 700 23.54 29.39 -21.29
CA ASP A 700 23.96 30.72 -21.73
C ASP A 700 23.63 31.79 -20.66
N ALA A 701 22.45 31.70 -20.03
CA ALA A 701 22.05 32.58 -18.93
C ALA A 701 22.97 32.45 -17.71
N GLU A 702 23.28 31.21 -17.28
CA GLU A 702 24.22 30.96 -16.19
C GLU A 702 25.63 31.48 -16.51
N HIS A 703 26.09 31.28 -17.75
CA HIS A 703 27.37 31.81 -18.20
C HIS A 703 27.40 33.33 -18.11
N TRP A 704 26.35 33.99 -18.59
CA TRP A 704 26.22 35.45 -18.56
C TRP A 704 26.16 36.01 -17.13
N GLU A 705 25.42 35.36 -16.21
CA GLU A 705 25.37 35.75 -14.80
C GLU A 705 26.73 35.63 -14.11
N ARG A 706 27.47 34.53 -14.37
CA ARG A 706 28.83 34.34 -13.86
C ARG A 706 29.78 35.39 -14.41
N GLU A 707 29.71 35.70 -15.70
CA GLU A 707 30.56 36.72 -16.32
C GLU A 707 30.29 38.10 -15.72
N ASN A 708 29.02 38.46 -15.49
CA ASN A 708 28.66 39.70 -14.82
C ASN A 708 29.14 39.78 -13.38
N LEU A 709 29.18 38.65 -12.67
CA LEU A 709 29.75 38.59 -11.33
C LEU A 709 31.26 38.88 -11.36
N VAL A 710 31.99 38.33 -12.34
CA VAL A 710 33.43 38.58 -12.55
C VAL A 710 33.72 40.04 -12.93
N ARG A 711 32.85 40.66 -13.74
CA ARG A 711 33.00 42.06 -14.20
C ARG A 711 32.79 43.10 -13.09
N ARG A 712 32.17 42.75 -11.96
CA ARG A 712 31.99 43.65 -10.81
C ARG A 712 33.30 43.75 -10.02
N SER A 713 34.11 44.78 -10.31
CA SER A 713 35.36 45.06 -9.62
C SER A 713 35.17 45.15 -8.09
N GLY A 714 36.02 44.47 -7.31
CA GLY A 714 36.11 44.64 -5.85
C GLY A 714 35.23 43.73 -5.00
N VAL A 715 34.64 42.65 -5.54
CA VAL A 715 33.94 41.64 -4.73
C VAL A 715 34.96 40.76 -4.00
N PRO A 716 34.87 40.63 -2.65
CA PRO A 716 35.70 39.68 -1.90
C PRO A 716 35.54 38.24 -2.39
N GLN A 717 36.64 37.46 -2.38
CA GLN A 717 36.66 36.09 -2.94
C GLN A 717 35.64 35.15 -2.29
N ASP A 718 35.41 35.27 -0.98
CA ASP A 718 34.43 34.49 -0.23
C ASP A 718 32.98 34.79 -0.66
N VAL A 719 32.69 36.05 -0.99
CA VAL A 719 31.40 36.49 -1.52
C VAL A 719 31.22 36.02 -2.96
N TYR A 720 32.29 36.04 -3.76
CA TYR A 720 32.29 35.47 -5.10
C TYR A 720 31.99 33.97 -5.07
N ASP A 721 32.72 33.19 -4.25
CA ASP A 721 32.55 31.74 -4.14
C ASP A 721 31.15 31.36 -3.63
N ARG A 722 30.54 32.19 -2.78
CA ARG A 722 29.16 32.01 -2.32
C ARG A 722 28.16 32.26 -3.46
N LYS A 723 28.26 33.40 -4.13
CA LYS A 723 27.35 33.75 -5.25
C LYS A 723 27.51 32.80 -6.43
N ALA A 724 28.72 32.35 -6.73
CA ALA A 724 28.98 31.37 -7.77
C ALA A 724 28.31 30.02 -7.46
N ARG A 725 28.30 29.61 -6.18
CA ARG A 725 27.54 28.44 -5.72
C ARG A 725 26.04 28.65 -5.84
N GLU A 726 25.51 29.78 -5.38
CA GLU A 726 24.08 30.12 -5.51
C GLU A 726 23.62 30.09 -6.98
N ILE A 727 24.40 30.67 -7.90
CA ILE A 727 24.10 30.64 -9.36
C ILE A 727 24.14 29.20 -9.88
N ALA A 728 25.12 28.39 -9.45
CA ALA A 728 25.21 26.99 -9.87
C ALA A 728 24.01 26.16 -9.37
N GLU A 729 23.63 26.32 -8.10
CA GLU A 729 22.48 25.64 -7.49
C GLU A 729 21.15 26.05 -8.13
N ALA A 730 20.94 27.35 -8.36
CA ALA A 730 19.76 27.87 -9.04
C ALA A 730 19.67 27.39 -10.50
N GLY A 731 20.81 27.39 -11.21
CA GLY A 731 20.91 26.87 -12.56
C GLY A 731 20.61 25.37 -12.66
N GLU A 732 21.10 24.59 -11.70
CA GLU A 732 20.84 23.16 -11.59
C GLU A 732 19.35 22.85 -11.35
N GLU A 733 18.71 23.53 -10.40
CA GLU A 733 17.27 23.39 -10.17
C GLU A 733 16.45 23.79 -11.41
N GLN A 734 16.88 24.81 -12.16
CA GLN A 734 16.21 25.20 -13.39
C GLN A 734 16.38 24.15 -14.51
N ARG A 735 17.56 23.54 -14.67
CA ARG A 735 17.75 22.40 -15.59
C ARG A 735 16.92 21.19 -15.19
N LEU A 736 16.79 20.91 -13.89
CA LEU A 736 15.90 19.86 -13.39
C LEU A 736 14.45 20.15 -13.74
N ARG A 737 13.99 21.39 -13.58
CA ARG A 737 12.62 21.81 -13.96
C ARG A 737 12.37 21.62 -15.46
N ILE A 738 13.32 22.01 -16.31
CA ILE A 738 13.26 21.76 -17.76
C ILE A 738 13.17 20.25 -18.00
N TRP A 739 14.06 19.44 -17.45
CA TRP A 739 13.99 17.99 -17.62
C TRP A 739 12.66 17.39 -17.14
N ARG A 740 12.16 17.77 -15.96
CA ARG A 740 10.86 17.33 -15.42
C ARG A 740 9.70 17.70 -16.36
N LYS A 741 9.72 18.91 -16.94
CA LYS A 741 8.74 19.36 -17.94
C LYS A 741 8.68 18.42 -19.15
N TYR A 742 9.82 18.02 -19.71
CA TYR A 742 9.84 17.15 -20.89
C TYR A 742 9.54 15.68 -20.57
N VAL A 743 9.93 15.19 -19.39
CA VAL A 743 9.49 13.88 -18.89
C VAL A 743 7.97 13.84 -18.73
N MET A 744 7.36 14.87 -18.16
CA MET A 744 5.90 14.99 -18.04
C MET A 744 5.23 14.97 -19.41
N ARG A 745 5.77 15.71 -20.39
CA ARG A 745 5.29 15.69 -21.78
C ARG A 745 5.35 14.27 -22.37
N ALA A 746 6.49 13.60 -22.25
CA ALA A 746 6.68 12.23 -22.73
C ALA A 746 5.71 11.22 -22.10
N TRP A 747 5.42 11.32 -20.80
CA TRP A 747 4.38 10.50 -20.17
C TRP A 747 2.99 10.78 -20.73
N LEU A 748 2.63 12.05 -20.90
CA LEU A 748 1.27 12.47 -21.23
C LEU A 748 0.88 12.14 -22.68
N VAL A 749 1.78 12.30 -23.66
CA VAL A 749 1.39 12.22 -25.07
C VAL A 749 0.70 10.89 -25.44
N PRO A 750 1.22 9.70 -25.07
CA PRO A 750 0.50 8.44 -25.33
C PRO A 750 -0.82 8.32 -24.54
N MET A 751 -0.87 8.82 -23.31
CA MET A 751 -2.07 8.74 -22.46
C MET A 751 -3.21 9.61 -22.99
N VAL A 752 -2.88 10.78 -23.54
CA VAL A 752 -3.80 11.75 -24.13
C VAL A 752 -4.38 11.21 -25.45
N VAL A 753 -3.56 10.63 -26.33
CA VAL A 753 -4.05 9.95 -27.55
C VAL A 753 -5.12 8.91 -27.20
N GLY A 754 -4.90 8.16 -26.11
CA GLY A 754 -5.86 7.18 -25.63
C GLY A 754 -7.17 7.76 -25.10
N SER A 755 -7.17 8.97 -24.53
CA SER A 755 -8.31 9.56 -23.82
C SER A 755 -9.13 10.60 -24.60
N VAL A 756 -8.59 11.21 -25.65
CA VAL A 756 -9.30 12.25 -26.44
C VAL A 756 -10.38 11.66 -27.35
N SER A 757 -11.44 12.44 -27.59
CA SER A 757 -12.51 12.12 -28.53
C SER A 757 -12.06 12.29 -29.99
N ARG A 758 -12.97 12.00 -30.93
CA ARG A 758 -12.72 12.18 -32.38
C ARG A 758 -12.31 13.61 -32.74
N LYS A 759 -12.74 14.62 -31.97
CA LYS A 759 -12.46 16.05 -32.24
C LYS A 759 -10.96 16.37 -32.26
N HIS A 760 -10.19 15.78 -31.35
CA HIS A 760 -8.77 16.11 -31.14
C HIS A 760 -7.81 14.95 -31.45
N ARG A 761 -8.35 13.82 -31.91
CA ARG A 761 -7.60 12.58 -32.10
C ARG A 761 -6.44 12.70 -33.08
N GLU A 762 -6.70 13.20 -34.29
CA GLU A 762 -5.68 13.33 -35.33
C GLU A 762 -4.51 14.22 -34.86
N GLN A 763 -4.86 15.34 -34.24
CA GLN A 763 -3.92 16.28 -33.64
C GLN A 763 -3.08 15.64 -32.50
N ALA A 764 -3.67 14.77 -31.68
CA ALA A 764 -2.93 14.05 -30.65
C ALA A 764 -2.01 12.97 -31.24
N MET A 765 -2.47 12.26 -32.28
CA MET A 765 -1.69 11.25 -33.00
C MET A 765 -0.47 11.86 -33.70
N GLU A 766 -0.64 13.03 -34.32
CA GLU A 766 0.44 13.77 -34.95
C GLU A 766 1.51 14.18 -33.92
N ARG A 767 1.09 14.69 -32.76
CA ARG A 767 2.00 15.01 -31.65
C ARG A 767 2.78 13.79 -31.15
N LEU A 768 2.14 12.64 -31.00
CA LEU A 768 2.85 11.41 -30.62
C LEU A 768 3.87 11.02 -31.68
N SER A 769 3.50 11.15 -32.95
CA SER A 769 4.39 10.82 -34.07
C SER A 769 5.64 11.69 -33.99
N LEU A 770 5.55 13.01 -33.75
CA LEU A 770 6.72 13.90 -33.61
C LEU A 770 7.76 13.40 -32.61
N TRP A 771 7.34 12.86 -31.45
CA TRP A 771 8.26 12.29 -30.47
C TRP A 771 8.93 11.00 -30.96
N LEU A 772 8.19 10.16 -31.69
CA LEU A 772 8.68 8.86 -32.16
C LEU A 772 9.66 8.99 -33.33
N HIS A 773 9.57 10.05 -34.15
CA HIS A 773 10.52 10.28 -35.25
C HIS A 773 11.99 10.37 -34.76
N HIS A 774 12.23 10.86 -33.53
CA HIS A 774 13.58 10.92 -32.93
C HIS A 774 14.15 9.59 -32.47
N LEU A 775 13.36 8.53 -32.52
CA LEU A 775 13.83 7.16 -32.33
C LEU A 775 14.21 6.51 -33.66
N GLU A 776 13.77 7.07 -34.79
CA GLU A 776 14.00 6.53 -36.12
C GLU A 776 15.29 7.14 -36.72
N PRO A 777 16.33 6.34 -36.98
CA PRO A 777 17.60 6.85 -37.50
C PRO A 777 17.49 7.49 -38.89
N GLU A 778 16.45 7.12 -39.66
CA GLU A 778 16.18 7.63 -41.01
C GLU A 778 15.61 9.06 -41.01
N HIS A 779 14.95 9.46 -39.92
CA HIS A 779 14.26 10.74 -39.78
C HIS A 779 14.96 11.70 -38.80
N SER A 780 15.99 11.24 -38.09
CA SER A 780 16.77 12.06 -37.15
C SER A 780 17.85 12.87 -37.90
N ARG A 781 18.51 13.84 -37.23
CA ARG A 781 19.59 14.66 -37.83
C ARG A 781 20.69 13.72 -38.42
N PRO A 782 21.69 14.19 -39.19
CA PRO A 782 22.70 13.30 -39.81
C PRO A 782 23.53 12.42 -38.83
N HIS A 783 23.22 12.42 -37.53
CA HIS A 783 23.99 11.88 -36.42
C HIS A 783 23.30 10.77 -35.57
N GLY A 784 22.14 10.22 -35.96
CA GLY A 784 21.57 8.98 -35.36
C GLY A 784 20.32 9.23 -34.53
N ALA A 785 19.88 8.26 -33.72
CA ALA A 785 18.69 8.43 -32.87
C ALA A 785 18.97 9.46 -31.75
N ASP A 786 18.30 10.61 -31.81
CA ASP A 786 18.66 11.81 -31.03
C ASP A 786 17.92 11.91 -29.67
N LEU A 787 16.86 11.11 -29.43
CA LEU A 787 16.10 11.18 -28.18
C LEU A 787 16.91 10.63 -26.98
N PRO A 788 16.99 11.32 -25.83
CA PRO A 788 17.64 10.78 -24.62
C PRO A 788 16.96 9.54 -24.05
N ILE A 789 17.72 8.69 -23.34
CA ILE A 789 17.21 7.42 -22.79
C ILE A 789 16.17 7.67 -21.69
N SER A 790 16.29 8.75 -20.91
CA SER A 790 15.26 9.08 -19.91
C SER A 790 13.92 9.44 -20.54
N LEU A 791 13.92 10.14 -21.69
CA LEU A 791 12.69 10.49 -22.43
C LEU A 791 12.13 9.28 -23.19
N GLU A 792 12.98 8.42 -23.77
CA GLU A 792 12.57 7.13 -24.33
C GLU A 792 11.86 6.26 -23.27
N THR A 793 12.43 6.20 -22.07
CA THR A 793 11.86 5.48 -20.93
C THR A 793 10.51 6.07 -20.50
N ALA A 794 10.40 7.39 -20.45
CA ALA A 794 9.17 8.08 -20.11
C ALA A 794 8.06 7.81 -21.15
N LEU A 795 8.36 7.87 -22.46
CA LEU A 795 7.40 7.52 -23.51
C LEU A 795 6.86 6.10 -23.33
N ALA A 796 7.74 5.13 -23.06
CA ALA A 796 7.35 3.73 -22.86
C ALA A 796 6.41 3.58 -21.64
N GLN A 797 6.68 4.29 -20.53
CA GLN A 797 5.80 4.32 -19.36
C GLN A 797 4.44 4.97 -19.66
N GLY A 798 4.42 5.99 -20.52
CA GLY A 798 3.19 6.60 -21.05
C GLY A 798 2.33 5.59 -21.81
N PHE A 799 2.93 4.81 -22.72
CA PHE A 799 2.23 3.72 -23.41
C PHE A 799 1.69 2.65 -22.45
N LEU A 800 2.47 2.24 -21.44
CA LEU A 800 2.02 1.25 -20.46
C LEU A 800 0.83 1.77 -19.63
N SER A 801 0.86 3.04 -19.23
CA SER A 801 -0.25 3.66 -18.51
C SER A 801 -1.51 3.78 -19.36
N ALA A 802 -1.36 4.12 -20.66
CA ALA A 802 -2.47 4.10 -21.62
C ALA A 802 -3.02 2.67 -21.82
N ALA A 803 -2.14 1.66 -21.85
CA ALA A 803 -2.51 0.25 -22.01
C ALA A 803 -3.26 -0.34 -20.80
N ASN A 804 -3.13 0.25 -19.61
CA ASN A 804 -3.83 -0.21 -18.42
C ASN A 804 -5.35 0.01 -18.47
N ARG A 805 -5.87 0.77 -19.45
CA ARG A 805 -7.30 1.02 -19.63
C ARG A 805 -7.98 -0.14 -20.38
N ARG A 806 -9.12 -0.60 -19.87
CA ARG A 806 -9.96 -1.64 -20.50
C ARG A 806 -10.88 -1.05 -21.58
N ARG A 807 -11.50 -1.90 -22.40
CA ARG A 807 -12.40 -1.47 -23.49
C ARG A 807 -13.61 -0.69 -22.96
N LEU A 808 -14.08 -1.02 -21.77
CA LEU A 808 -15.22 -0.35 -21.11
C LEU A 808 -14.84 0.96 -20.41
N HIS A 809 -13.57 1.37 -20.43
CA HIS A 809 -13.15 2.64 -19.84
C HIS A 809 -13.76 3.81 -20.65
N PRO A 810 -14.40 4.82 -20.01
CA PRO A 810 -15.11 5.91 -20.69
C PRO A 810 -14.26 6.70 -21.70
N GLN A 811 -12.95 6.67 -21.50
CA GLN A 811 -11.95 7.37 -22.30
C GLN A 811 -11.09 6.37 -23.07
N THR A 812 -11.69 5.33 -23.65
CA THR A 812 -10.98 4.39 -24.51
C THR A 812 -11.71 4.30 -25.83
N ASN A 813 -10.96 4.49 -26.91
CA ASN A 813 -11.42 4.43 -28.28
C ASN A 813 -10.70 3.30 -29.00
N GLU A 814 -11.43 2.51 -29.80
CA GLU A 814 -10.84 1.36 -30.50
C GLU A 814 -9.83 1.81 -31.57
N GLU A 815 -10.16 2.83 -32.38
CA GLU A 815 -9.24 3.42 -33.37
C GLU A 815 -7.93 3.95 -32.72
N ALA A 816 -8.04 4.66 -31.60
CA ALA A 816 -6.87 5.18 -30.90
C ALA A 816 -6.02 4.05 -30.29
N ARG A 817 -6.65 2.99 -29.81
CA ARG A 817 -5.96 1.80 -29.31
C ARG A 817 -5.20 1.09 -30.43
N GLU A 818 -5.79 0.90 -31.60
CA GLU A 818 -5.12 0.29 -32.75
C GLU A 818 -3.89 1.08 -33.17
N PHE A 819 -4.03 2.41 -33.25
CA PHE A 819 -2.90 3.30 -33.50
C PHE A 819 -1.81 3.18 -32.42
N LEU A 820 -2.17 3.24 -31.14
CA LEU A 820 -1.22 3.10 -30.03
C LEU A 820 -0.49 1.75 -30.03
N VAL A 821 -1.18 0.67 -30.37
CA VAL A 821 -0.56 -0.66 -30.52
C VAL A 821 0.46 -0.65 -31.65
N ALA A 822 0.11 -0.10 -32.82
CA ALA A 822 1.04 0.03 -33.94
C ALA A 822 2.27 0.88 -33.59
N GLN A 823 2.05 2.04 -32.97
CA GLN A 823 3.12 2.93 -32.52
C GLN A 823 4.00 2.29 -31.44
N ALA A 824 3.42 1.51 -30.52
CA ALA A 824 4.20 0.77 -29.52
C ALA A 824 5.04 -0.35 -30.14
N GLU A 825 4.57 -1.02 -31.20
CA GLU A 825 5.37 -2.00 -31.95
C GLU A 825 6.52 -1.32 -32.73
N ILE A 826 6.26 -0.14 -33.33
CA ILE A 826 7.30 0.68 -33.99
C ILE A 826 8.33 1.14 -32.96
N MET A 827 7.89 1.69 -31.83
CA MET A 827 8.78 2.11 -30.74
C MET A 827 9.58 0.92 -30.20
N LEU A 828 8.98 -0.26 -30.02
CA LEU A 828 9.68 -1.45 -29.56
C LEU A 828 10.77 -1.89 -30.56
N ALA A 829 10.55 -1.67 -31.85
CA ALA A 829 11.53 -1.96 -32.89
C ALA A 829 12.78 -1.07 -32.80
N HIS A 830 12.58 0.22 -32.47
CA HIS A 830 13.65 1.22 -32.41
C HIS A 830 14.23 1.44 -31.00
N ALA A 831 13.55 0.97 -29.95
CA ALA A 831 13.96 1.14 -28.56
C ALA A 831 15.33 0.53 -28.30
N ARG A 832 16.25 1.34 -27.78
CA ARG A 832 17.62 0.94 -27.44
C ARG A 832 17.67 0.33 -26.06
N TYR A 833 16.99 0.97 -25.11
CA TYR A 833 17.11 0.62 -23.70
C TYR A 833 16.24 -0.57 -23.29
N TRP A 834 16.84 -1.50 -22.54
CA TRP A 834 16.17 -2.74 -22.11
C TRP A 834 14.91 -2.51 -21.27
N TYR A 835 14.87 -1.42 -20.49
CA TYR A 835 13.70 -1.10 -19.66
C TYR A 835 12.56 -0.59 -20.53
N SER A 836 12.82 0.25 -21.54
CA SER A 836 11.84 0.66 -22.55
C SER A 836 11.24 -0.56 -23.27
N GLN A 837 12.09 -1.48 -23.72
CA GLN A 837 11.65 -2.73 -24.36
C GLN A 837 10.79 -3.61 -23.43
N MET A 838 11.17 -3.74 -22.16
CA MET A 838 10.41 -4.48 -21.16
C MET A 838 9.01 -3.87 -20.94
N THR A 839 8.96 -2.55 -20.75
CA THR A 839 7.75 -1.76 -20.48
C THR A 839 6.79 -1.82 -21.68
N LEU A 840 7.30 -1.73 -22.92
CA LEU A 840 6.48 -1.86 -24.13
C LEU A 840 5.92 -3.28 -24.31
N ILE A 841 6.68 -4.33 -23.98
CA ILE A 841 6.15 -5.71 -23.98
C ILE A 841 5.02 -5.86 -22.95
N GLN A 842 5.13 -5.22 -21.78
CA GLN A 842 4.07 -5.21 -20.80
C GLN A 842 2.83 -4.44 -21.30
N ALA A 843 3.02 -3.31 -21.99
CA ALA A 843 1.94 -2.53 -22.58
C ALA A 843 1.18 -3.33 -23.66
N LEU A 844 1.92 -3.93 -24.61
CA LEU A 844 1.37 -4.80 -25.65
C LEU A 844 0.67 -6.03 -25.05
N CYS A 845 1.18 -6.58 -23.95
CA CYS A 845 0.50 -7.65 -23.22
C CYS A 845 -0.88 -7.23 -22.72
N LEU A 846 -1.05 -6.01 -22.19
CA LEU A 846 -2.35 -5.52 -21.72
C LEU A 846 -3.32 -5.29 -22.87
N TRP A 847 -2.85 -4.80 -24.03
CA TRP A 847 -3.70 -4.63 -25.21
C TRP A 847 -4.09 -5.94 -25.90
N GLU A 848 -3.31 -7.02 -25.79
CA GLU A 848 -3.69 -8.33 -26.34
C GLU A 848 -4.64 -9.14 -25.45
N LEU A 849 -4.88 -8.72 -24.20
CA LEU A 849 -5.78 -9.45 -23.31
C LEU A 849 -7.23 -9.45 -23.82
N PRO A 850 -7.92 -10.60 -23.73
CA PRO A 850 -9.32 -10.69 -24.12
C PRO A 850 -10.18 -9.94 -23.09
N ASP A 851 -10.95 -8.97 -23.57
CA ASP A 851 -11.89 -8.19 -22.76
C ASP A 851 -13.32 -8.54 -23.20
N PRO A 852 -14.02 -9.49 -22.54
CA PRO A 852 -15.34 -9.91 -22.95
C PRO A 852 -16.35 -8.77 -22.75
N MET A 853 -16.89 -8.26 -23.87
CA MET A 853 -17.97 -7.28 -23.87
C MET A 853 -19.29 -7.97 -23.45
N GLY A 854 -19.64 -7.91 -22.17
CA GLY A 854 -20.96 -8.34 -21.66
C GLY A 854 -21.29 -9.84 -21.78
N ARG A 855 -22.46 -10.22 -21.23
CA ARG A 855 -22.95 -11.61 -20.98
C ARG A 855 -23.05 -12.56 -22.19
N ALA A 856 -22.67 -12.18 -23.42
CA ALA A 856 -22.98 -12.97 -24.63
C ALA A 856 -21.82 -13.18 -25.63
N GLY A 857 -20.60 -12.72 -25.34
CA GLY A 857 -19.47 -12.94 -26.25
C GLY A 857 -18.82 -14.31 -26.04
N ARG A 858 -19.04 -15.28 -26.95
CA ARG A 858 -18.16 -16.46 -27.05
C ARG A 858 -16.70 -15.97 -27.12
N PRO A 859 -15.74 -16.56 -26.38
CA PRO A 859 -14.35 -16.15 -26.47
C PRO A 859 -13.88 -16.30 -27.91
N VAL A 860 -13.67 -15.16 -28.59
CA VAL A 860 -13.11 -15.15 -29.94
C VAL A 860 -11.74 -15.81 -29.84
N ALA A 861 -11.56 -16.93 -30.51
CA ALA A 861 -10.30 -17.66 -30.55
C ALA A 861 -9.26 -16.84 -31.33
N LYS A 862 -8.59 -15.88 -30.65
CA LYS A 862 -7.42 -15.18 -31.20
C LYS A 862 -6.11 -15.83 -30.75
N ALA A 863 -5.06 -15.44 -31.49
CA ALA A 863 -3.79 -16.13 -31.70
C ALA A 863 -3.13 -16.74 -30.45
N ASP A 864 -2.39 -17.83 -30.65
CA ASP A 864 -1.52 -18.45 -29.65
C ASP A 864 -0.68 -17.37 -28.93
N PRO A 865 -0.87 -17.15 -27.60
CA PRO A 865 -0.14 -16.12 -26.84
C PRO A 865 1.38 -16.20 -27.01
N THR A 866 1.89 -17.42 -27.21
CA THR A 866 3.31 -17.64 -27.43
C THR A 866 3.79 -17.06 -28.76
N LYS A 867 2.95 -17.03 -29.79
CA LYS A 867 3.30 -16.45 -31.11
C LYS A 867 3.36 -14.92 -31.03
N ALA A 868 2.38 -14.28 -30.38
CA ALA A 868 2.38 -12.83 -30.19
C ALA A 868 3.64 -12.35 -29.45
N VAL A 869 3.95 -12.98 -28.31
CA VAL A 869 5.15 -12.62 -27.55
C VAL A 869 6.46 -12.93 -28.31
N ARG A 870 6.50 -13.99 -29.12
CA ARG A 870 7.66 -14.26 -29.99
C ARG A 870 7.85 -13.17 -31.05
N ARG A 871 6.75 -12.62 -31.61
CA ARG A 871 6.80 -11.48 -32.54
C ARG A 871 7.41 -10.27 -31.85
N TRP A 872 6.94 -9.91 -30.66
CA TRP A 872 7.46 -8.76 -29.90
C TRP A 872 8.94 -8.92 -29.53
N LEU A 873 9.35 -10.12 -29.12
CA LEU A 873 10.77 -10.41 -28.88
C LEU A 873 11.63 -10.33 -30.15
N ALA A 874 11.05 -10.57 -31.33
CA ALA A 874 11.75 -10.40 -32.61
C ALA A 874 11.91 -8.92 -32.94
N LEU A 875 10.86 -8.13 -32.67
CA LEU A 875 10.84 -6.69 -32.88
C LEU A 875 11.79 -5.95 -31.94
N ALA A 876 11.86 -6.31 -30.66
CA ALA A 876 12.65 -5.62 -29.65
C ALA A 876 14.10 -5.29 -30.12
N GLY A 877 14.38 -3.99 -30.28
CA GLY A 877 15.66 -3.46 -30.72
C GLY A 877 16.13 -3.95 -32.10
N SER A 878 15.22 -4.39 -32.98
CA SER A 878 15.55 -4.90 -34.32
C SER A 878 15.97 -3.82 -35.31
N LYS A 879 15.46 -2.59 -35.13
CA LYS A 879 15.75 -1.40 -35.92
C LYS A 879 16.48 -0.32 -35.12
N GLN A 880 17.03 -0.67 -33.96
CA GLN A 880 17.77 0.29 -33.13
C GLN A 880 19.00 0.82 -33.86
N ASP A 881 19.38 2.06 -33.54
CA ASP A 881 20.55 2.72 -34.12
C ASP A 881 21.81 1.84 -33.97
N PRO A 882 22.51 1.51 -35.07
CA PRO A 882 23.77 0.78 -35.00
C PRO A 882 24.84 1.43 -34.11
N ARG A 883 24.81 2.75 -33.93
CA ARG A 883 25.75 3.49 -33.06
C ARG A 883 25.52 3.22 -31.57
N ALA A 884 24.29 2.88 -31.18
CA ALA A 884 23.94 2.52 -29.81
C ALA A 884 24.31 1.07 -29.45
N LEU A 885 24.86 0.29 -30.39
CA LEU A 885 25.26 -1.10 -30.12
C LEU A 885 26.57 -1.16 -29.35
N HIS A 886 26.54 -1.82 -28.19
CA HIS A 886 27.75 -2.11 -27.43
C HIS A 886 28.41 -3.42 -27.89
N PRO A 887 29.74 -3.57 -27.66
CA PRO A 887 30.45 -4.81 -27.94
C PRO A 887 29.81 -6.01 -27.24
N GLY A 888 29.33 -6.99 -28.03
CA GLY A 888 28.71 -8.21 -27.53
C GLY A 888 27.17 -8.25 -27.59
N ASP A 889 26.53 -7.14 -27.96
CA ASP A 889 25.08 -7.09 -28.22
C ASP A 889 24.72 -7.88 -29.49
N ARG A 890 25.55 -7.79 -30.53
CA ARG A 890 25.46 -8.65 -31.70
C ARG A 890 26.42 -9.81 -31.59
N THR A 891 25.91 -11.02 -31.84
CA THR A 891 26.72 -12.23 -31.92
C THR A 891 26.65 -12.80 -33.34
N ARG A 892 27.56 -13.70 -33.72
CA ARG A 892 27.50 -14.43 -35.01
C ARG A 892 26.17 -15.18 -35.24
N ARG A 893 25.37 -15.41 -34.19
CA ARG A 893 24.08 -16.12 -34.25
C ARG A 893 22.87 -15.18 -34.21
N GLY A 894 23.09 -13.86 -34.16
CA GLY A 894 22.05 -12.83 -34.05
C GLY A 894 22.21 -11.90 -32.84
N ASP A 895 21.27 -10.97 -32.68
CA ASP A 895 21.26 -10.01 -31.57
C ASP A 895 20.89 -10.71 -30.26
N ARG A 896 21.59 -10.35 -29.19
CA ARG A 896 21.34 -10.90 -27.86
C ARG A 896 20.14 -10.21 -27.21
N VAL A 897 19.23 -11.01 -26.64
CA VAL A 897 18.07 -10.47 -25.90
C VAL A 897 18.46 -10.25 -24.45
N HIS A 898 18.15 -9.06 -23.92
CA HIS A 898 18.39 -8.74 -22.51
C HIS A 898 17.64 -9.70 -21.56
N PRO A 899 18.26 -10.22 -20.48
CA PRO A 899 17.63 -11.21 -19.61
C PRO A 899 16.30 -10.75 -18.97
N PHE A 900 16.17 -9.48 -18.58
CA PHE A 900 14.93 -8.96 -18.01
C PHE A 900 13.80 -8.87 -19.05
N VAL A 901 14.12 -8.48 -20.29
CA VAL A 901 13.16 -8.45 -21.41
C VAL A 901 12.65 -9.86 -21.70
N SER A 902 13.55 -10.85 -21.76
CA SER A 902 13.16 -12.27 -21.94
C SER A 902 12.31 -12.81 -20.79
N ALA A 903 12.63 -12.40 -19.55
CA ALA A 903 11.87 -12.78 -18.37
C ALA A 903 10.46 -12.16 -18.36
N ALA A 904 10.34 -10.87 -18.67
CA ALA A 904 9.08 -10.15 -18.78
C ALA A 904 8.21 -10.73 -19.90
N ALA A 905 8.78 -11.02 -21.07
CA ALA A 905 8.08 -11.73 -22.15
C ALA A 905 7.54 -13.10 -21.69
N SER A 906 8.31 -13.85 -20.92
CA SER A 906 7.84 -15.12 -20.35
C SER A 906 6.69 -14.95 -19.35
N LEU A 907 6.64 -13.83 -18.63
CA LEU A 907 5.53 -13.48 -17.72
C LEU A 907 4.31 -12.98 -18.49
N ALA A 908 4.50 -12.23 -19.58
CA ALA A 908 3.43 -11.80 -20.48
C ALA A 908 2.67 -12.99 -21.09
N VAL A 909 3.37 -14.07 -21.48
CA VAL A 909 2.70 -15.31 -21.92
C VAL A 909 1.78 -15.87 -20.81
N LEU A 910 2.24 -15.86 -19.56
CA LEU A 910 1.44 -16.36 -18.43
C LEU A 910 0.25 -15.43 -18.12
N ALA A 911 0.42 -14.12 -18.29
CA ALA A 911 -0.67 -13.15 -18.18
C ALA A 911 -1.76 -13.44 -19.22
N LEU A 912 -1.38 -13.57 -20.49
CA LEU A 912 -2.30 -13.86 -21.59
C LEU A 912 -3.00 -15.24 -21.43
N GLU A 913 -2.26 -16.27 -21.00
CA GLU A 913 -2.83 -17.62 -20.79
C GLU A 913 -3.78 -17.70 -19.59
N SER A 914 -3.50 -16.93 -18.53
CA SER A 914 -4.32 -16.91 -17.32
C SER A 914 -5.48 -15.92 -17.39
N GLY A 915 -5.38 -14.91 -18.25
CA GLY A 915 -6.26 -13.74 -18.25
C GLY A 915 -6.05 -12.84 -17.03
N ARG A 916 -5.01 -13.05 -16.20
CA ARG A 916 -4.78 -12.35 -14.92
C ARG A 916 -3.50 -11.51 -14.95
N PRO A 917 -3.46 -10.36 -15.66
CA PRO A 917 -2.25 -9.53 -15.78
C PRO A 917 -1.67 -9.08 -14.44
N GLU A 918 -2.52 -8.76 -13.48
CA GLU A 918 -2.16 -8.23 -12.15
C GLU A 918 -1.22 -9.16 -11.36
N ARG A 919 -1.08 -10.42 -11.78
CA ARG A 919 -0.18 -11.40 -11.16
C ARG A 919 1.18 -11.53 -11.83
N PHE A 920 1.38 -10.96 -13.01
CA PHE A 920 2.56 -11.19 -13.83
C PHE A 920 3.19 -9.91 -14.39
N VAL A 921 2.40 -8.83 -14.49
CA VAL A 921 2.76 -7.52 -15.02
C VAL A 921 2.46 -6.46 -13.94
N TRP A 922 3.14 -5.31 -14.01
CA TRP A 922 2.92 -4.14 -13.15
C TRP A 922 2.92 -2.87 -14.01
N ILE A 923 2.40 -1.76 -13.47
CA ILE A 923 2.41 -0.44 -14.14
C ILE A 923 3.61 0.40 -13.72
N ASP A 924 3.92 0.40 -12.42
CA ASP A 924 5.06 1.12 -11.84
C ASP A 924 5.76 0.22 -10.81
N GLU A 925 7.09 0.08 -10.93
CA GLU A 925 7.88 -0.73 -10.01
C GLU A 925 7.89 -0.20 -8.57
N ILE A 926 7.87 1.13 -8.40
CA ILE A 926 7.94 1.76 -7.07
C ILE A 926 6.62 1.55 -6.34
N GLY A 927 5.50 1.88 -7.00
CA GLY A 927 4.16 1.68 -6.49
C GLY A 927 3.92 0.23 -6.08
N VAL A 928 4.25 -0.74 -6.92
CA VAL A 928 4.02 -2.16 -6.61
C VAL A 928 4.93 -2.69 -5.50
N MET A 929 6.18 -2.23 -5.41
CA MET A 929 7.11 -2.65 -4.36
C MET A 929 6.72 -2.09 -2.97
N ASN A 930 6.21 -0.86 -2.92
CA ASN A 930 5.84 -0.22 -1.66
C ASN A 930 4.55 -0.79 -1.04
N LYS A 931 3.70 -1.41 -1.87
CA LYS A 931 2.33 -1.79 -1.52
C LYS A 931 2.15 -3.29 -1.26
N ILE A 932 1.53 -3.66 -0.14
CA ILE A 932 1.07 -5.04 0.09
C ILE A 932 -0.33 -5.14 -0.50
N GLY A 933 -0.41 -5.57 -1.76
CA GLY A 933 -1.68 -5.62 -2.48
C GLY A 933 -2.75 -6.50 -1.85
N SER A 934 -4.00 -6.14 -2.14
CA SER A 934 -5.21 -6.90 -1.81
C SER A 934 -5.76 -7.59 -3.07
N PHE A 935 -6.37 -8.77 -2.90
CA PHE A 935 -6.91 -9.57 -4.02
C PHE A 935 -8.15 -10.35 -3.58
N SER A 936 -9.11 -10.56 -4.49
CA SER A 936 -10.29 -11.41 -4.30
C SER A 936 -10.14 -12.76 -5.01
N GLU A 937 -10.43 -13.88 -4.34
CA GLU A 937 -10.18 -15.23 -4.87
C GLU A 937 -11.12 -15.63 -6.03
N ASP A 938 -12.31 -15.04 -6.11
CA ASP A 938 -13.46 -15.49 -6.91
C ASP A 938 -13.75 -14.64 -8.16
N ALA A 939 -12.72 -14.09 -8.81
CA ALA A 939 -12.85 -13.48 -10.14
C ALA A 939 -13.03 -14.55 -11.25
N GLY A 940 -14.07 -15.37 -11.12
CA GLY A 940 -14.48 -16.40 -12.07
C GLY A 940 -15.43 -15.87 -13.15
N ASP A 941 -16.33 -14.95 -12.82
CA ASP A 941 -17.47 -14.67 -13.71
C ASP A 941 -17.69 -13.22 -14.15
N HIS A 942 -17.16 -12.19 -13.48
CA HIS A 942 -17.22 -10.80 -13.99
C HIS A 942 -16.09 -9.95 -13.42
N ARG A 943 -15.38 -9.22 -14.27
CA ARG A 943 -14.46 -8.15 -13.88
C ARG A 943 -15.09 -6.84 -14.32
N GLU A 944 -15.58 -6.03 -13.39
CA GLU A 944 -16.24 -4.76 -13.70
C GLU A 944 -15.29 -3.56 -13.73
N HIS A 945 -14.02 -3.71 -13.32
CA HIS A 945 -13.06 -2.61 -13.31
C HIS A 945 -12.79 -2.03 -14.69
N ARG A 946 -12.55 -0.71 -14.74
CA ARG A 946 -12.16 0.02 -15.95
C ARG A 946 -10.66 -0.10 -16.26
N LEU A 947 -9.87 -0.63 -15.33
CA LEU A 947 -8.42 -0.86 -15.45
C LEU A 947 -8.08 -2.36 -15.43
N TRP A 948 -6.98 -2.76 -16.08
CA TRP A 948 -6.46 -4.13 -16.04
C TRP A 948 -5.76 -4.45 -14.72
N ILE A 949 -4.95 -3.52 -14.23
CA ILE A 949 -4.21 -3.61 -12.97
C ILE A 949 -4.70 -2.48 -12.08
N PRO A 950 -5.47 -2.77 -11.02
CA PRO A 950 -6.00 -1.75 -10.13
C PRO A 950 -4.91 -1.15 -9.23
N PRO A 951 -5.08 0.10 -8.74
CA PRO A 951 -4.11 0.75 -7.85
C PRO A 951 -3.85 0.02 -6.52
N SER A 952 -4.78 -0.86 -6.12
CA SER A 952 -4.69 -1.72 -4.93
C SER A 952 -3.85 -2.99 -5.14
N ALA A 953 -3.38 -3.24 -6.36
CA ALA A 953 -2.44 -4.30 -6.66
C ALA A 953 -1.05 -3.95 -6.11
N GLY A 954 -0.41 -4.93 -5.48
CA GLY A 954 0.93 -4.78 -4.90
C GLY A 954 1.71 -6.08 -5.01
N TRP A 955 2.95 -6.11 -4.52
CA TRP A 955 3.86 -7.22 -4.76
C TRP A 955 3.36 -8.58 -4.25
N SER A 956 2.47 -8.62 -3.25
CA SER A 956 1.85 -9.84 -2.72
C SER A 956 0.95 -10.56 -3.74
N THR A 957 0.35 -9.80 -4.66
CA THR A 957 -0.52 -10.30 -5.75
C THR A 957 0.30 -10.93 -6.88
N LEU A 958 1.53 -10.45 -7.06
CA LEU A 958 2.46 -10.95 -8.08
C LEU A 958 2.89 -12.39 -7.82
N HIS A 959 3.05 -13.14 -8.90
CA HIS A 959 3.66 -14.45 -8.88
C HIS A 959 5.13 -14.37 -8.42
N PRO A 960 5.68 -15.37 -7.69
CA PRO A 960 7.06 -15.33 -7.17
C PRO A 960 8.15 -14.98 -8.19
N ARG A 961 8.01 -15.42 -9.45
CA ARG A 961 8.94 -15.07 -10.53
C ARG A 961 8.86 -13.59 -10.94
N ALA A 962 7.66 -13.00 -10.91
CA ALA A 962 7.46 -11.58 -11.16
C ALA A 962 8.00 -10.77 -9.98
N GLN A 963 7.80 -11.21 -8.73
CA GLN A 963 8.39 -10.59 -7.54
C GLN A 963 9.93 -10.58 -7.61
N GLN A 964 10.56 -11.66 -8.08
CA GLN A 964 12.02 -11.72 -8.26
C GLN A 964 12.48 -10.81 -9.40
N LEU A 965 11.78 -10.76 -10.53
CA LEU A 965 12.12 -9.86 -11.63
C LEU A 965 12.00 -8.39 -11.19
N LEU A 966 10.89 -8.03 -10.55
CA LEU A 966 10.65 -6.70 -9.98
C LEU A 966 11.80 -6.27 -9.06
N ALA A 967 12.23 -7.16 -8.16
CA ALA A 967 13.30 -6.86 -7.21
C ALA A 967 14.65 -6.54 -7.91
N GLU A 968 15.00 -7.27 -8.97
CA GLU A 968 16.25 -7.05 -9.71
C GLU A 968 16.18 -5.84 -10.65
N VAL A 969 15.03 -5.61 -11.29
CA VAL A 969 14.77 -4.40 -12.09
C VAL A 969 14.88 -3.16 -11.20
N PHE A 970 14.29 -3.20 -10.01
CA PHE A 970 14.34 -2.12 -9.05
C PHE A 970 15.77 -1.80 -8.59
N LEU A 971 16.57 -2.82 -8.26
CA LEU A 971 17.98 -2.63 -7.91
C LEU A 971 18.77 -1.97 -9.04
N LEU A 972 18.56 -2.38 -10.29
CA LEU A 972 19.26 -1.78 -11.43
C LEU A 972 18.81 -0.34 -11.68
N ARG A 973 17.51 -0.05 -11.59
CA ARG A 973 16.97 1.32 -11.73
C ARG A 973 17.51 2.25 -10.66
N ASN A 974 17.62 1.80 -9.41
CA ASN A 974 18.23 2.61 -8.34
C ASN A 974 19.73 2.85 -8.52
N LEU A 975 20.43 1.98 -9.26
CA LEU A 975 21.83 2.19 -9.60
C LEU A 975 22.00 3.19 -10.76
N THR A 976 21.07 3.20 -11.71
CA THR A 976 21.10 4.12 -12.86
C THR A 976 20.53 5.50 -12.55
N GLU A 977 19.51 5.58 -11.69
CA GLU A 977 18.76 6.81 -11.37
C GLU A 977 18.98 7.24 -9.91
N ARG A 978 20.20 7.07 -9.41
CA ARG A 978 20.60 7.60 -8.09
C ARG A 978 20.71 9.12 -8.12
N ASP A 979 20.44 9.79 -7.00
CA ASP A 979 20.63 11.23 -6.75
C ASP A 979 20.67 12.08 -8.03
N ALA A 980 19.58 12.09 -8.79
CA ALA A 980 19.49 12.89 -10.01
C ALA A 980 19.26 14.36 -9.61
N GLN A 981 20.28 14.98 -8.99
CA GLN A 981 20.40 16.42 -8.91
C GLN A 981 20.81 16.95 -10.31
N GLN A 982 21.55 16.15 -11.10
CA GLN A 982 21.99 16.54 -12.45
C GLN A 982 21.44 15.62 -13.57
N PRO A 983 20.65 16.15 -14.53
CA PRO A 983 20.16 15.38 -15.68
C PRO A 983 21.25 14.73 -16.54
N ALA A 984 22.43 15.35 -16.66
CA ALA A 984 23.53 14.83 -17.46
C ALA A 984 24.16 13.56 -16.85
N GLU A 985 24.32 13.53 -15.52
CA GLU A 985 24.83 12.35 -14.82
C GLU A 985 23.85 11.17 -14.92
N LEU A 986 22.54 11.47 -14.86
CA LEU A 986 21.47 10.49 -15.06
C LEU A 986 21.59 9.83 -16.45
N GLU A 987 21.68 10.62 -17.51
CA GLU A 987 21.82 10.07 -18.88
C GLU A 987 23.10 9.24 -19.03
N SER A 988 24.25 9.72 -18.53
CA SER A 988 25.50 8.95 -18.56
C SER A 988 25.40 7.60 -17.81
N CYS A 989 24.64 7.54 -16.71
CA CYS A 989 24.38 6.28 -16.00
C CYS A 989 23.44 5.36 -16.79
N LEU A 990 22.44 5.91 -17.48
CA LEU A 990 21.54 5.14 -18.35
C LEU A 990 22.30 4.57 -19.56
N GLU A 991 23.15 5.35 -20.21
CA GLU A 991 24.01 4.91 -21.32
C GLU A 991 24.94 3.76 -20.91
N ARG A 992 25.58 3.86 -19.73
CA ARG A 992 26.41 2.74 -19.22
C ARG A 992 25.62 1.46 -18.98
N ALA A 993 24.33 1.59 -18.65
CA ALA A 993 23.41 0.48 -18.42
C ALA A 993 22.70 -0.01 -19.69
N ASP A 994 22.83 0.70 -20.81
CA ASP A 994 22.22 0.36 -22.09
C ASP A 994 22.96 -0.80 -22.77
N ARG A 995 22.87 -1.99 -22.18
CA ARG A 995 23.60 -3.18 -22.64
C ARG A 995 22.68 -4.39 -22.64
N THR A 996 22.96 -5.37 -23.50
CA THR A 996 22.18 -6.62 -23.54
C THR A 996 22.58 -7.64 -22.46
N ASP A 997 23.67 -7.39 -21.73
CA ASP A 997 24.08 -8.19 -20.57
C ASP A 997 23.72 -7.52 -19.24
N LEU A 998 23.70 -8.33 -18.17
CA LEU A 998 23.44 -7.83 -16.82
C LEU A 998 24.77 -7.58 -16.10
N PRO A 999 24.85 -6.55 -15.22
CA PRO A 999 26.06 -6.27 -14.49
C PRO A 999 26.46 -7.48 -13.61
N PRO A 1000 27.77 -7.76 -13.44
CA PRO A 1000 28.27 -8.86 -12.61
C PRO A 1000 27.70 -8.85 -11.19
N CYS A 1001 27.36 -7.66 -10.67
CA CYS A 1001 26.77 -7.49 -9.35
C CYS A 1001 25.37 -8.12 -9.20
N LEU A 1002 24.61 -8.28 -10.29
CA LEU A 1002 23.29 -8.92 -10.29
C LEU A 1002 23.35 -10.41 -10.67
N VAL A 1003 24.38 -10.83 -11.41
CA VAL A 1003 24.52 -12.19 -11.94
C VAL A 1003 25.40 -13.07 -11.06
N LYS A 1004 26.63 -12.63 -10.79
CA LYS A 1004 27.71 -13.45 -10.23
C LYS A 1004 28.00 -13.18 -8.76
N HIS A 1005 28.05 -11.91 -8.34
CA HIS A 1005 28.48 -11.56 -6.97
C HIS A 1005 27.97 -10.19 -6.50
N ARG A 1006 27.22 -10.12 -5.40
CA ARG A 1006 26.63 -8.86 -4.88
C ARG A 1006 27.51 -8.01 -3.99
N GLY A 1007 28.73 -8.43 -3.64
CA GLY A 1007 29.57 -7.71 -2.67
C GLY A 1007 29.88 -6.26 -3.07
N ALA A 1008 30.04 -5.99 -4.37
CA ALA A 1008 30.30 -4.64 -4.90
C ALA A 1008 29.16 -3.62 -4.60
N LEU A 1009 27.93 -4.10 -4.36
CA LEU A 1009 26.80 -3.22 -4.01
C LEU A 1009 26.94 -2.60 -2.62
N ARG A 1010 27.65 -3.27 -1.70
CA ARG A 1010 27.89 -2.81 -0.31
C ARG A 1010 26.64 -2.19 0.36
N PRO A 1011 25.54 -2.95 0.54
CA PRO A 1011 24.27 -2.41 1.04
C PRO A 1011 24.37 -1.84 2.47
N GLY A 1012 25.38 -2.18 3.26
CA GLY A 1012 25.57 -1.67 4.62
C GLY A 1012 26.23 -0.28 4.74
N ARG A 1013 26.46 0.45 3.65
CA ARG A 1013 27.06 1.81 3.70
C ARG A 1013 26.06 2.85 4.23
N THR A 1014 26.48 3.70 5.17
CA THR A 1014 25.75 4.91 5.63
C THR A 1014 26.37 6.19 5.08
N VAL A 1015 25.63 7.30 5.11
CA VAL A 1015 26.21 8.65 4.94
C VAL A 1015 27.34 8.85 5.97
N GLY A 1016 28.44 9.51 5.56
CA GLY A 1016 29.58 9.81 6.45
C GLY A 1016 30.65 8.70 6.57
N MET A 1017 30.44 7.50 6.04
CA MET A 1017 31.53 6.50 5.96
C MET A 1017 32.59 6.92 4.94
N ALA A 1018 33.88 6.89 5.34
CA ALA A 1018 35.01 7.22 4.48
C ALA A 1018 35.12 6.31 3.23
N GLY A 1019 35.36 6.94 2.07
CA GLY A 1019 35.57 6.28 0.77
C GLY A 1019 34.59 6.76 -0.31
N ASP A 1020 35.08 6.98 -1.53
CA ASP A 1020 34.32 7.53 -2.66
C ASP A 1020 32.95 6.84 -2.83
N ALA A 1021 31.87 7.62 -2.84
CA ALA A 1021 30.51 7.18 -3.15
C ALA A 1021 30.18 7.33 -4.66
N THR A 1022 31.14 7.79 -5.46
CA THR A 1022 30.96 8.05 -6.88
C THR A 1022 30.63 6.78 -7.66
N PRO A 1023 29.86 6.88 -8.75
CA PRO A 1023 30.36 6.41 -10.03
C PRO A 1023 31.30 5.19 -10.12
N GLY A 1024 30.93 3.95 -9.77
CA GLY A 1024 31.82 2.81 -10.08
C GLY A 1024 32.97 2.56 -9.11
N SER A 1025 33.09 3.33 -8.02
CA SER A 1025 34.10 3.09 -6.98
C SER A 1025 33.99 1.69 -6.35
N GLY A 1026 32.76 1.19 -6.20
CA GLY A 1026 32.47 -0.14 -5.66
C GLY A 1026 32.86 -1.27 -6.62
N CYS A 1027 32.86 -1.01 -7.93
CA CYS A 1027 33.36 -1.96 -8.92
C CYS A 1027 34.89 -2.10 -8.81
N ARG A 1028 35.62 -0.97 -8.77
CA ARG A 1028 37.09 -0.94 -8.70
C ARG A 1028 37.64 -1.59 -7.44
N ALA A 1029 36.94 -1.44 -6.32
CA ALA A 1029 37.37 -1.96 -5.03
C ALA A 1029 37.19 -3.49 -4.87
N GLU A 1030 36.39 -4.13 -5.73
CA GLU A 1030 36.09 -5.57 -5.65
C GLU A 1030 36.86 -6.32 -6.74
N SER A 1031 37.75 -7.25 -6.36
CA SER A 1031 38.59 -7.99 -7.34
C SER A 1031 37.78 -8.75 -8.39
N ALA A 1032 36.57 -9.23 -8.03
CA ALA A 1032 35.66 -9.92 -8.94
C ALA A 1032 34.91 -9.00 -9.91
N CYS A 1033 35.01 -7.68 -9.77
CA CYS A 1033 34.24 -6.67 -10.51
C CYS A 1033 35.11 -5.50 -11.03
N ARG A 1034 36.44 -5.64 -11.00
CA ARG A 1034 37.41 -4.55 -11.28
C ARG A 1034 37.21 -3.91 -12.65
N ASP A 1035 36.99 -4.73 -13.69
CA ASP A 1035 36.79 -4.30 -15.07
C ASP A 1035 35.30 -4.29 -15.47
N CYS A 1036 34.41 -3.96 -14.53
CA CYS A 1036 32.97 -3.94 -14.78
C CYS A 1036 32.60 -2.77 -15.68
N PRO A 1037 32.08 -3.02 -16.89
CA PRO A 1037 31.90 -1.95 -17.87
C PRO A 1037 30.65 -1.09 -17.61
N PHE A 1038 29.88 -1.42 -16.57
CA PHE A 1038 28.71 -0.66 -16.12
C PHE A 1038 29.10 0.47 -15.15
N GLU A 1039 30.13 0.27 -14.31
CA GLU A 1039 30.58 1.27 -13.32
C GLU A 1039 29.48 1.93 -12.48
N LEU A 1040 28.44 1.17 -12.11
CA LEU A 1040 27.30 1.72 -11.35
C LEU A 1040 27.41 1.53 -9.83
N CYS A 1041 28.24 0.61 -9.35
CA CYS A 1041 28.34 0.28 -7.92
C CYS A 1041 29.21 1.31 -7.17
N PRO A 1042 28.96 1.59 -5.88
CA PRO A 1042 28.09 0.86 -4.94
C PRO A 1042 26.61 1.27 -5.00
N TYR A 1043 25.75 0.51 -4.32
CA TYR A 1043 24.37 0.91 -4.10
C TYR A 1043 24.32 2.19 -3.22
N PRO A 1044 23.35 3.10 -3.43
CA PRO A 1044 23.24 4.34 -2.66
C PRO A 1044 23.33 4.13 -1.14
N ALA A 1045 24.02 5.03 -0.44
CA ALA A 1045 24.22 4.93 1.00
C ALA A 1045 22.90 5.11 1.76
N MET A 1046 22.78 4.50 2.95
CA MET A 1046 21.64 4.72 3.83
C MET A 1046 21.62 6.18 4.28
N GLY A 1047 20.48 6.87 4.07
CA GLY A 1047 20.27 8.29 4.39
C GLY A 1047 20.41 9.24 3.20
N VAL A 1048 21.04 8.79 2.10
CA VAL A 1048 20.94 9.43 0.78
C VAL A 1048 19.64 8.94 0.12
N GLN A 1049 18.95 9.77 -0.66
CA GLN A 1049 17.67 9.40 -1.26
C GLN A 1049 17.86 8.78 -2.66
N PRO A 1050 17.93 7.44 -2.79
CA PRO A 1050 17.72 6.84 -4.11
C PRO A 1050 16.31 7.17 -4.61
N ARG A 1051 16.04 6.88 -5.89
CA ARG A 1051 14.69 7.01 -6.47
C ARG A 1051 13.57 6.44 -5.58
N ALA A 1052 13.80 5.31 -4.90
CA ALA A 1052 13.06 4.88 -3.71
C ALA A 1052 13.84 3.83 -2.89
N GLU A 1053 13.64 3.78 -1.57
CA GLU A 1053 14.23 2.75 -0.69
C GLU A 1053 13.43 1.44 -0.71
N VAL A 1054 14.13 0.30 -0.61
CA VAL A 1054 13.47 -1.02 -0.61
C VAL A 1054 12.93 -1.34 0.79
N ARG A 1055 11.62 -1.51 0.92
CA ARG A 1055 10.99 -1.82 2.23
C ARG A 1055 11.45 -3.16 2.81
N GLU A 1056 11.65 -3.23 4.13
CA GLU A 1056 12.05 -4.47 4.83
C GLU A 1056 11.15 -5.65 4.46
N VAL A 1057 9.84 -5.42 4.45
CA VAL A 1057 8.85 -6.48 4.26
C VAL A 1057 9.04 -7.17 2.90
N PHE A 1058 9.37 -6.39 1.87
CA PHE A 1058 9.68 -6.90 0.54
C PHE A 1058 11.02 -7.66 0.53
N CYS A 1059 12.07 -7.13 1.15
CA CYS A 1059 13.36 -7.82 1.31
C CYS A 1059 13.22 -9.19 2.02
N ARG A 1060 12.43 -9.23 3.10
CA ARG A 1060 12.13 -10.47 3.85
C ARG A 1060 11.31 -11.45 3.01
N GLN A 1061 10.43 -10.95 2.15
CA GLN A 1061 9.73 -11.77 1.17
C GLN A 1061 10.71 -12.40 0.16
N GLN A 1062 11.67 -11.63 -0.38
CA GLN A 1062 12.70 -12.17 -1.28
C GLN A 1062 13.54 -13.26 -0.59
N GLN A 1063 13.92 -13.08 0.68
CA GLN A 1063 14.56 -14.13 1.47
C GLN A 1063 13.69 -15.39 1.61
N ALA A 1064 12.38 -15.21 1.79
CA ALA A 1064 11.44 -16.32 1.97
C ALA A 1064 11.27 -17.13 0.68
N LEU A 1065 11.27 -16.49 -0.49
CA LEU A 1065 11.21 -17.17 -1.79
C LEU A 1065 12.42 -18.11 -2.03
N LEU A 1066 13.56 -17.83 -1.39
CA LEU A 1066 14.79 -18.63 -1.47
C LEU A 1066 14.84 -19.82 -0.48
N ARG A 1067 13.91 -19.92 0.50
CA ARG A 1067 13.94 -20.99 1.53
C ARG A 1067 13.46 -22.35 0.99
N ARG A 1068 14.04 -23.44 1.50
CA ARG A 1068 13.64 -24.84 1.19
C ARG A 1068 12.37 -25.20 1.99
N TYR A 1069 11.25 -25.47 1.33
CA TYR A 1069 10.07 -26.03 2.00
C TYR A 1069 10.37 -27.47 2.45
N ARG A 1070 10.24 -27.77 3.75
CA ARG A 1070 10.52 -29.10 4.31
C ARG A 1070 9.44 -30.13 3.91
N TRP A 1071 9.88 -31.15 3.16
CA TRP A 1071 9.52 -32.59 3.08
C TRP A 1071 8.07 -33.12 3.14
N ARG A 1072 7.03 -32.38 3.55
CA ARG A 1072 5.62 -32.89 3.57
C ARG A 1072 4.69 -32.26 2.54
N SER A 1073 5.23 -31.68 1.48
CA SER A 1073 4.46 -30.87 0.53
C SER A 1073 4.73 -31.25 -0.93
N TYR A 1074 4.84 -32.54 -1.22
CA TYR A 1074 4.88 -33.04 -2.61
C TYR A 1074 3.62 -32.66 -3.41
N LEU A 1075 2.52 -32.34 -2.73
CA LEU A 1075 1.29 -31.80 -3.32
C LEU A 1075 1.28 -30.26 -3.49
N ASN A 1076 2.32 -29.54 -3.03
CA ASN A 1076 2.37 -28.08 -3.18
C ASN A 1076 3.13 -27.70 -4.47
N PRO A 1077 2.46 -27.10 -5.47
CA PRO A 1077 3.05 -26.76 -6.77
C PRO A 1077 4.29 -25.83 -6.70
N LEU A 1078 4.48 -25.11 -5.59
CA LEU A 1078 5.67 -24.27 -5.33
C LEU A 1078 6.96 -25.07 -5.05
N SER A 1079 6.87 -26.35 -4.69
CA SER A 1079 8.08 -27.17 -4.49
C SER A 1079 8.80 -27.48 -5.81
N TRP A 1080 8.16 -27.23 -6.96
CA TRP A 1080 8.63 -27.53 -8.32
C TRP A 1080 9.07 -26.29 -9.12
N THR A 1081 8.99 -25.09 -8.53
CA THR A 1081 9.51 -23.86 -9.14
C THR A 1081 11.00 -23.69 -8.83
N ARG A 1082 11.79 -23.24 -9.81
CA ARG A 1082 13.19 -22.85 -9.56
C ARG A 1082 13.21 -21.76 -8.49
N LYS A 1083 14.01 -21.96 -7.44
CA LYS A 1083 14.13 -21.03 -6.32
C LYS A 1083 14.84 -19.73 -6.71
N ARG A 1084 15.82 -19.83 -7.60
CA ARG A 1084 16.61 -18.72 -8.12
C ARG A 1084 16.06 -18.25 -9.47
N ALA A 1085 16.19 -16.96 -9.73
CA ALA A 1085 15.90 -16.44 -11.06
C ALA A 1085 16.87 -17.04 -12.09
N PRO A 1086 16.46 -17.26 -13.35
CA PRO A 1086 17.30 -17.91 -14.35
C PRO A 1086 18.62 -17.21 -14.69
N TRP A 1087 18.75 -15.92 -14.35
CA TRP A 1087 19.94 -15.09 -14.61
C TRP A 1087 20.83 -14.92 -13.37
N GLN A 1088 20.48 -15.52 -12.23
CA GLN A 1088 21.27 -15.47 -11.01
C GLN A 1088 22.10 -16.74 -10.87
N ASP A 1089 23.43 -16.61 -11.01
CA ASP A 1089 24.35 -17.73 -10.86
C ASP A 1089 24.81 -17.92 -9.39
N MET A 1090 24.61 -16.91 -8.54
CA MET A 1090 24.88 -16.93 -7.08
C MET A 1090 24.12 -18.03 -6.31
N THR A 1091 24.67 -18.44 -5.17
CA THR A 1091 24.06 -19.43 -4.28
C THR A 1091 22.83 -18.90 -3.52
N ASP A 1092 21.90 -19.79 -3.13
CA ASP A 1092 20.76 -19.45 -2.27
C ASP A 1092 21.19 -18.82 -0.92
N ARG A 1093 22.44 -19.06 -0.47
CA ARG A 1093 22.97 -18.52 0.78
C ARG A 1093 23.41 -17.07 0.62
N GLU A 1094 24.13 -16.75 -0.45
CA GLU A 1094 24.58 -15.39 -0.76
C GLU A 1094 23.40 -14.46 -1.01
N LEU A 1095 22.43 -14.88 -1.82
CA LEU A 1095 21.23 -14.08 -2.07
C LEU A 1095 20.42 -13.82 -0.80
N ARG A 1096 20.29 -14.82 0.08
CA ARG A 1096 19.62 -14.64 1.37
C ARG A 1096 20.38 -13.69 2.28
N LYS A 1097 21.71 -13.73 2.28
CA LYS A 1097 22.54 -12.79 3.06
C LYS A 1097 22.30 -11.38 2.55
N PHE A 1098 22.44 -11.15 1.24
CA PHE A 1098 22.22 -9.84 0.62
C PHE A 1098 20.84 -9.25 0.93
N TRP A 1099 19.75 -10.02 0.74
CA TRP A 1099 18.41 -9.54 1.07
C TRP A 1099 18.19 -9.35 2.59
N GLY A 1100 19.03 -9.96 3.42
CA GLY A 1100 19.09 -9.69 4.84
C GLY A 1100 19.73 -8.34 5.12
N ASP A 1101 20.89 -8.09 4.52
CA ASP A 1101 21.60 -6.82 4.64
C ASP A 1101 20.73 -5.66 4.10
N MET A 1102 20.03 -5.85 2.98
CA MET A 1102 19.05 -4.88 2.43
C MET A 1102 17.84 -4.67 3.35
N ALA A 1103 17.33 -5.73 4.00
CA ALA A 1103 16.27 -5.58 5.00
C ALA A 1103 16.76 -4.76 6.20
N ASP A 1104 18.03 -4.95 6.58
CA ASP A 1104 18.63 -4.27 7.72
C ASP A 1104 18.91 -2.79 7.44
N ARG A 1105 18.99 -2.36 6.17
CA ARG A 1105 19.10 -0.93 5.79
C ARG A 1105 17.95 -0.08 6.29
N SER A 1106 16.74 -0.61 6.25
CA SER A 1106 15.54 0.09 6.74
C SER A 1106 15.44 0.11 8.28
N ARG A 1107 16.48 -0.34 8.99
CA ARG A 1107 16.54 -0.40 10.46
C ARG A 1107 17.42 0.68 11.08
N THR A 1108 18.37 1.22 10.32
CA THR A 1108 19.19 2.33 10.79
C THR A 1108 18.39 3.61 10.69
N PRO A 1109 18.12 4.33 11.80
CA PRO A 1109 17.66 5.70 11.69
C PRO A 1109 18.67 6.45 10.82
N SER A 1110 18.18 7.24 9.86
CA SER A 1110 18.97 8.33 9.29
C SER A 1110 19.50 9.13 10.48
N GLY A 1111 20.82 9.07 10.66
CA GLY A 1111 21.52 9.66 11.80
C GLY A 1111 21.34 11.16 11.87
#